data_AF-A0A0V7ZMS2-F1
#
_entry.id   AF-A0A0V7ZMS2-F1
#
_cell.length_a   1.000
_cell.length_b   1.000
_cell.length_c   1.000
_cell.angle_alpha   90.00
_cell.angle_beta   90.00
_cell.angle_gamma   90.00
#
_symmetry.space_group_name_H-M   'P 1'
#
loop_
_entity.id
_entity.type
_entity.pdbx_description
1 polymer ?
#
loop_
_entity_poly.entity_id
_entity_poly.type
_entity_poly.pdbx_seq_one_letter_code
_entity_poly.pdbx_strand_id
1 'polypeptide(L)'
;MVAESRTTNKADYSARDRQGKVTFYVLLWKRQGITLELFDNYWKDVHGPVCARLPGQHQYWQFHVAHNQGGFCPNIEGLNYSFNPEDNFDGIAELTFESEAERQTWFEAAGILMDDEHNIFRKAIGYNTSPGNSITYVDGISDGKPNGETGVLKFHIMVKKAHGISTEAFRRYLTESFAPQISSSDFVLKFRLHLFEEVDNSRPDAAGVSHYEPVENQYHAAYEIAFLNQLEREKFFNSTEYKAAIKDAANYIQQIQAFPERSAYTFVYDSKMTLAGQRSSKVASLIENIGASNQLKEDIVSLMSSQVNEKAKGLGHYLQGVQHFGITVNDMAKAMEFYTEVLGGKLAIGGDGFVGEDLHNLLFQKEDLESWERGRNPKEQGVPNIRDGSEDSLDVRFISFGNTCVELIHFRDAQLSANAPNIFGKIPSGIGHVNAPHISFYVKDDVDINLFAKMLEDECQHRGINNVVVNRIIHLDSLEERKTAALKYAKTDFVSDFDGWALFYCKGPNGEQLEFNQVRRTAKERFSEAQREYNSSNGTNYWFYNNSAPEYTNGNGKNRLHGSYSVAVNAPIEKIWQVWTEQAYCEKFPILERYHDGVLREVKMPGMEMKQRVTIDKQAGTMSIALVNHPLFTGQFINHVYQNPREPGSSPIVGFTIDLHPVNENSLKHQDAKGFIEAAKPEKIQEAVYQLKQLVENTNTQEEKPMTQSLTRPGSKSDIVRRMFEAGESMNVENFVKFYTEDAHYQFSNFPVAYGPQGIRESSVDFLNTVAKVYHHITNIWEQGNTVICEMEVTYIRHDGKVFRLPCCDTIVFKGDKVQELRIYMDISPVFQTEQVQAPASNNSSDKSEFLLQRIGKMYEALHAENWDEFMSFFTPNLLYKVGAHDPVIGPQACRDFLIHIYKSLKLTTHNARGTWVVDNNTVILEMDANYVNKVDKSFTQVPCTDIYRFEGDKIYEWRVYPDPSKLNINV
;
A
#
# COMPACT_ATOMS: atom_id res chain seq x y z
N MET A 1 -60.51 -33.20 4.55
CA MET A 1 -59.06 -32.96 4.59
C MET A 1 -58.86 -31.48 4.75
N VAL A 2 -58.07 -31.04 5.73
CA VAL A 2 -57.79 -29.60 5.96
C VAL A 2 -56.67 -29.19 5.00
N ALA A 3 -56.80 -28.04 4.36
CA ALA A 3 -55.70 -27.47 3.57
C ALA A 3 -54.63 -26.93 4.52
N GLU A 4 -53.43 -27.49 4.49
CA GLU A 4 -52.32 -26.97 5.27
C GLU A 4 -51.89 -25.61 4.72
N SER A 5 -52.03 -24.57 5.55
CA SER A 5 -51.53 -23.23 5.28
C SER A 5 -50.00 -23.25 5.20
N ARG A 6 -49.46 -23.40 3.98
CA ARG A 6 -48.03 -23.19 3.69
C ARG A 6 -47.68 -21.71 3.70
N THR A 7 -47.78 -21.08 4.87
CA THR A 7 -47.07 -19.82 5.15
C THR A 7 -45.58 -20.11 5.27
N THR A 8 -44.93 -20.32 4.13
CA THR A 8 -43.47 -20.30 4.04
C THR A 8 -43.00 -18.88 4.29
N ASN A 9 -42.32 -18.64 5.40
CA ASN A 9 -41.59 -17.39 5.63
C ASN A 9 -40.48 -17.26 4.58
N LYS A 10 -40.79 -16.67 3.42
CA LYS A 10 -39.77 -16.04 2.57
C LYS A 10 -39.13 -14.93 3.41
N ALA A 11 -37.80 -14.83 3.38
CA ALA A 11 -37.13 -13.64 3.84
C ALA A 11 -37.45 -12.50 2.87
N ASP A 12 -37.90 -11.35 3.39
CA ASP A 12 -38.03 -10.11 2.63
C ASP A 12 -36.95 -9.13 3.10
N TYR A 13 -36.07 -8.79 2.17
CA TYR A 13 -34.96 -7.87 2.34
C TYR A 13 -35.31 -6.45 1.84
N SER A 14 -36.55 -6.18 1.41
CA SER A 14 -37.02 -4.86 0.93
C SER A 14 -36.72 -3.70 1.89
N ALA A 15 -36.54 -4.00 3.18
CA ALA A 15 -36.18 -3.04 4.21
C ALA A 15 -34.82 -2.34 3.99
N ARG A 16 -33.88 -2.96 3.28
CA ARG A 16 -32.53 -2.40 3.06
C ARG A 16 -32.55 -1.12 2.20
N ASP A 17 -33.31 -1.12 1.12
CA ASP A 17 -33.37 0.00 0.18
C ASP A 17 -34.15 1.22 0.74
N ARG A 18 -34.77 1.11 1.92
CA ARG A 18 -35.65 2.16 2.48
C ARG A 18 -34.92 3.40 3.00
N GLN A 19 -33.59 3.38 3.11
CA GLN A 19 -32.80 4.55 3.52
C GLN A 19 -32.58 5.51 2.35
N GLY A 20 -32.29 5.00 1.14
CA GLY A 20 -32.36 5.79 -0.10
C GLY A 20 -33.76 6.38 -0.29
N LYS A 21 -33.86 7.72 -0.31
CA LYS A 21 -35.13 8.45 -0.46
C LYS A 21 -35.38 8.89 -1.89
N VAL A 22 -34.32 9.21 -2.61
CA VAL A 22 -34.35 9.61 -4.02
C VAL A 22 -33.33 8.81 -4.83
N THR A 23 -33.64 8.65 -6.11
CA THR A 23 -32.83 7.91 -7.08
C THR A 23 -32.46 8.81 -8.25
N PHE A 24 -31.27 8.60 -8.78
CA PHE A 24 -30.85 9.04 -10.11
C PHE A 24 -30.62 7.76 -10.96
N TYR A 25 -31.39 7.61 -12.03
CA TYR A 25 -31.51 6.38 -12.83
C TYR A 25 -31.13 6.71 -14.26
N VAL A 26 -29.94 6.28 -14.70
CA VAL A 26 -29.33 6.71 -15.97
C VAL A 26 -29.32 5.58 -16.97
N LEU A 27 -29.97 5.78 -18.12
CA LEU A 27 -29.92 4.87 -19.25
C LEU A 27 -28.69 5.18 -20.11
N LEU A 28 -27.88 4.16 -20.42
CA LEU A 28 -26.55 4.33 -20.99
C LEU A 28 -26.39 3.56 -22.31
N TRP A 29 -26.18 4.31 -23.39
CA TRP A 29 -25.91 3.75 -24.72
C TRP A 29 -24.42 3.70 -24.97
N LYS A 30 -23.92 2.52 -25.32
CA LYS A 30 -22.51 2.28 -25.67
C LYS A 30 -22.07 3.14 -26.86
N ARG A 31 -20.85 3.67 -26.78
CA ARG A 31 -20.17 4.38 -27.86
C ARG A 31 -20.13 3.56 -29.16
N GLN A 32 -20.24 4.23 -30.30
CA GLN A 32 -20.06 3.59 -31.61
C GLN A 32 -18.57 3.29 -31.84
N GLY A 33 -18.28 2.12 -32.41
CA GLY A 33 -16.90 1.67 -32.70
C GLY A 33 -16.25 0.78 -31.63
N ILE A 34 -16.80 0.68 -30.41
CA ILE A 34 -16.32 -0.25 -29.37
C ILE A 34 -17.17 -1.52 -29.25
N THR A 35 -16.57 -2.64 -28.86
CA THR A 35 -17.25 -3.91 -28.59
C THR A 35 -18.08 -3.84 -27.30
N LEU A 36 -19.08 -4.71 -27.15
CA LEU A 36 -19.88 -4.79 -25.92
C LEU A 36 -19.02 -5.21 -24.71
N GLU A 37 -18.06 -6.12 -24.92
CA GLU A 37 -17.10 -6.54 -23.87
C GLU A 37 -16.19 -5.39 -23.42
N LEU A 38 -15.69 -4.55 -24.33
CA LEU A 38 -14.85 -3.40 -23.97
C LEU A 38 -15.67 -2.36 -23.17
N PHE A 39 -16.92 -2.13 -23.56
CA PHE A 39 -17.87 -1.32 -22.80
C PHE A 39 -18.13 -1.89 -21.41
N ASP A 40 -18.50 -3.18 -21.32
CA ASP A 40 -18.83 -3.84 -20.05
C ASP A 40 -17.64 -3.77 -19.08
N ASN A 41 -16.43 -4.11 -19.56
CA ASN A 41 -15.22 -4.08 -18.74
C ASN A 41 -14.80 -2.65 -18.37
N TYR A 42 -14.78 -1.70 -19.30
CA TYR A 42 -14.36 -0.32 -18.96
C TYR A 42 -15.35 0.34 -17.99
N TRP A 43 -16.65 0.16 -18.21
CA TRP A 43 -17.67 0.77 -17.37
C TRP A 43 -17.62 0.22 -15.93
N LYS A 44 -17.42 -1.09 -15.74
CA LYS A 44 -17.37 -1.71 -14.40
C LYS A 44 -15.99 -1.73 -13.73
N ASP A 45 -14.90 -1.66 -14.49
CA ASP A 45 -13.54 -1.76 -13.95
C ASP A 45 -12.76 -0.43 -13.96
N VAL A 46 -13.20 0.59 -14.71
CA VAL A 46 -12.56 1.91 -14.77
C VAL A 46 -13.52 3.02 -14.33
N HIS A 47 -14.64 3.22 -15.04
CA HIS A 47 -15.56 4.33 -14.79
C HIS A 47 -16.34 4.19 -13.46
N GLY A 48 -16.84 2.99 -13.16
CA GLY A 48 -17.57 2.68 -11.92
C GLY A 48 -16.80 3.03 -10.65
N PRO A 49 -15.53 2.61 -10.50
CA PRO A 49 -14.67 3.03 -9.40
C PRO A 49 -14.43 4.54 -9.28
N VAL A 50 -14.45 5.30 -10.38
CA VAL A 50 -14.37 6.78 -10.33
C VAL A 50 -15.67 7.35 -9.76
N CYS A 51 -16.82 6.92 -10.31
CA CYS A 51 -18.14 7.33 -9.83
C CYS A 51 -18.35 6.98 -8.34
N ALA A 52 -17.89 5.81 -7.90
CA ALA A 52 -17.98 5.34 -6.51
C ALA A 52 -17.26 6.23 -5.47
N ARG A 53 -16.32 7.07 -5.91
CA ARG A 53 -15.56 7.99 -5.05
C ARG A 53 -16.25 9.34 -4.82
N LEU A 54 -17.35 9.62 -5.54
CA LEU A 54 -18.10 10.87 -5.41
C LEU A 54 -18.99 10.88 -4.15
N PRO A 55 -19.14 12.04 -3.48
CA PRO A 55 -19.88 12.17 -2.22
C PRO A 55 -21.40 11.89 -2.33
N GLY A 56 -22.06 11.73 -1.18
CA GLY A 56 -23.53 11.69 -1.05
C GLY A 56 -24.23 10.37 -1.42
N GLN A 57 -23.57 9.47 -2.15
CA GLN A 57 -24.15 8.18 -2.57
C GLN A 57 -24.45 7.26 -1.38
N HIS A 58 -25.68 6.79 -1.29
CA HIS A 58 -26.12 5.77 -0.34
C HIS A 58 -25.93 4.35 -0.92
N GLN A 59 -26.39 4.13 -2.16
CA GLN A 59 -26.13 2.93 -2.96
C GLN A 59 -25.78 3.33 -4.39
N TYR A 60 -24.96 2.55 -5.07
CA TYR A 60 -24.67 2.68 -6.50
C TYR A 60 -24.52 1.30 -7.15
N TRP A 61 -25.39 1.01 -8.12
CA TRP A 61 -25.36 -0.18 -8.96
C TRP A 61 -25.12 0.17 -10.44
N GLN A 62 -24.40 -0.69 -11.14
CA GLN A 62 -24.43 -0.80 -12.59
C GLN A 62 -25.17 -2.09 -12.96
N PHE A 63 -26.25 -1.97 -13.74
CA PHE A 63 -26.95 -3.11 -14.33
C PHE A 63 -26.58 -3.18 -15.81
N HIS A 64 -25.89 -4.23 -16.23
CA HIS A 64 -25.57 -4.48 -17.62
C HIS A 64 -26.72 -5.25 -18.24
N VAL A 65 -27.36 -4.70 -19.28
CA VAL A 65 -28.59 -5.27 -19.84
C VAL A 65 -28.37 -5.84 -21.23
N ALA A 66 -29.27 -6.74 -21.63
CA ALA A 66 -29.46 -7.11 -23.03
C ALA A 66 -30.51 -6.20 -23.67
N HIS A 67 -30.39 -5.98 -24.98
CA HIS A 67 -31.37 -5.21 -25.76
C HIS A 67 -32.75 -5.89 -25.73
N ASN A 68 -33.80 -5.08 -25.81
CA ASN A 68 -35.18 -5.55 -25.91
C ASN A 68 -35.41 -6.28 -27.24
N GLN A 69 -35.67 -7.59 -27.17
CA GLN A 69 -36.01 -8.42 -28.34
C GLN A 69 -37.51 -8.74 -28.43
N GLY A 70 -38.34 -8.16 -27.54
CA GLY A 70 -39.72 -8.59 -27.35
C GLY A 70 -39.83 -9.96 -26.66
N GLY A 71 -41.05 -10.52 -26.60
CA GLY A 71 -41.30 -11.89 -26.11
C GLY A 71 -41.03 -12.18 -24.62
N PHE A 72 -40.55 -11.20 -23.85
CA PHE A 72 -40.35 -11.35 -22.39
C PHE A 72 -41.68 -11.58 -21.65
N CYS A 73 -42.65 -10.70 -21.85
CA CYS A 73 -43.96 -10.72 -21.21
C CYS A 73 -45.07 -10.94 -22.26
N PRO A 74 -46.25 -11.44 -21.84
CA PRO A 74 -47.42 -11.48 -22.72
C PRO A 74 -47.79 -10.07 -23.21
N ASN A 75 -48.24 -9.98 -24.46
CA ASN A 75 -48.77 -8.72 -24.98
C ASN A 75 -50.05 -8.35 -24.23
N ILE A 76 -50.03 -7.22 -23.54
CA ILE A 76 -51.19 -6.63 -22.88
C ILE A 76 -52.03 -5.93 -23.96
N GLU A 77 -53.32 -6.25 -24.01
CA GLU A 77 -54.23 -5.67 -25.01
C GLU A 77 -54.28 -4.14 -24.87
N GLY A 78 -54.11 -3.43 -25.99
CA GLY A 78 -54.12 -1.96 -26.06
C GLY A 78 -52.74 -1.28 -25.92
N LEU A 79 -51.67 -1.97 -25.53
CA LEU A 79 -50.32 -1.38 -25.47
C LEU A 79 -49.59 -1.43 -26.83
N ASN A 80 -48.73 -0.44 -27.07
CA ASN A 80 -47.83 -0.42 -28.23
C ASN A 80 -46.52 -1.15 -27.93
N TYR A 81 -46.21 -2.17 -28.73
CA TYR A 81 -44.99 -2.97 -28.66
C TYR A 81 -43.97 -2.63 -29.77
N SER A 82 -44.22 -1.58 -30.56
CA SER A 82 -43.29 -1.09 -31.59
C SER A 82 -42.19 -0.24 -30.94
N PHE A 83 -40.92 -0.59 -31.16
CA PHE A 83 -39.76 0.17 -30.69
C PHE A 83 -38.76 0.37 -31.83
N ASN A 84 -37.96 1.43 -31.75
CA ASN A 84 -36.87 1.67 -32.69
C ASN A 84 -35.60 0.97 -32.14
N PRO A 85 -34.86 0.18 -32.94
CA PRO A 85 -33.66 -0.51 -32.46
C PRO A 85 -32.60 0.42 -31.85
N GLU A 86 -32.50 1.68 -32.30
CA GLU A 86 -31.57 2.68 -31.73
C GLU A 86 -31.94 3.11 -30.30
N ASP A 87 -33.19 2.90 -29.86
CA ASP A 87 -33.64 3.21 -28.51
C ASP A 87 -33.06 2.22 -27.46
N ASN A 88 -32.46 1.10 -27.90
CA ASN A 88 -31.82 0.14 -27.00
C ASN A 88 -30.53 0.69 -26.39
N PHE A 89 -30.52 0.77 -25.07
CA PHE A 89 -29.34 1.03 -24.25
C PHE A 89 -28.68 -0.29 -23.80
N ASP A 90 -27.42 -0.22 -23.39
CA ASP A 90 -26.57 -1.37 -23.06
C ASP A 90 -26.36 -1.53 -21.54
N GLY A 91 -26.60 -0.46 -20.78
CA GLY A 91 -26.47 -0.43 -19.33
C GLY A 91 -27.42 0.57 -18.64
N ILE A 92 -27.58 0.39 -17.34
CA ILE A 92 -28.30 1.29 -16.43
C ILE A 92 -27.43 1.58 -15.21
N ALA A 93 -27.11 2.86 -14.93
CA ALA A 93 -26.56 3.25 -13.64
C ALA A 93 -27.72 3.65 -12.71
N GLU A 94 -27.80 3.04 -11.53
CA GLU A 94 -28.73 3.47 -10.49
C GLU A 94 -27.98 3.93 -9.24
N LEU A 95 -28.15 5.19 -8.87
CA LEU A 95 -27.61 5.80 -7.66
C LEU A 95 -28.77 6.19 -6.73
N THR A 96 -28.68 5.85 -5.45
CA THR A 96 -29.64 6.28 -4.41
C THR A 96 -28.97 7.20 -3.40
N PHE A 97 -29.77 8.09 -2.81
CA PHE A 97 -29.31 9.13 -1.89
C PHE A 97 -30.28 9.23 -0.71
N GLU A 98 -29.77 9.44 0.50
CA GLU A 98 -30.59 9.61 1.72
C GLU A 98 -31.39 10.93 1.72
N SER A 99 -30.98 11.92 0.92
CA SER A 99 -31.73 13.16 0.71
C SER A 99 -31.48 13.76 -0.68
N GLU A 100 -32.29 14.76 -1.05
CA GLU A 100 -32.08 15.55 -2.27
C GLU A 100 -30.85 16.45 -2.20
N ALA A 101 -30.40 16.82 -0.99
CA ALA A 101 -29.17 17.58 -0.80
C ALA A 101 -27.93 16.71 -1.10
N GLU A 102 -27.89 15.47 -0.64
CA GLU A 102 -26.80 14.53 -0.96
C GLU A 102 -26.72 14.24 -2.47
N ARG A 103 -27.88 14.13 -3.15
CA ARG A 103 -27.94 14.04 -4.63
C ARG A 103 -27.39 15.29 -5.30
N GLN A 104 -27.67 16.48 -4.76
CA GLN A 104 -27.16 17.74 -5.30
C GLN A 104 -25.64 17.85 -5.11
N THR A 105 -25.11 17.49 -3.94
CA THR A 105 -23.67 17.41 -3.68
C THR A 105 -22.96 16.39 -4.59
N TRP A 106 -23.63 15.28 -4.96
CA TRP A 106 -23.13 14.37 -5.99
C TRP A 106 -23.10 15.03 -7.38
N PHE A 107 -24.17 15.71 -7.81
CA PHE A 107 -24.20 16.41 -9.11
C PHE A 107 -23.12 17.49 -9.22
N GLU A 108 -22.84 18.21 -8.13
CA GLU A 108 -21.77 19.22 -8.08
C GLU A 108 -20.36 18.61 -8.21
N ALA A 109 -20.17 17.37 -7.74
CA ALA A 109 -18.92 16.63 -7.88
C ALA A 109 -18.80 15.82 -9.20
N ALA A 110 -19.92 15.53 -9.87
CA ALA A 110 -20.00 14.62 -11.01
C ALA A 110 -19.33 15.13 -12.30
N GLY A 111 -18.88 16.39 -12.36
CA GLY A 111 -18.22 16.96 -13.54
C GLY A 111 -17.01 16.14 -14.04
N ILE A 112 -16.26 15.51 -13.13
CA ILE A 112 -15.13 14.63 -13.47
C ILE A 112 -15.54 13.37 -14.25
N LEU A 113 -16.79 12.92 -14.14
CA LEU A 113 -17.29 11.81 -14.95
C LEU A 113 -17.55 12.24 -16.39
N MET A 114 -17.97 13.47 -16.63
CA MET A 114 -18.31 13.98 -17.97
C MET A 114 -17.09 13.97 -18.91
N ASP A 115 -15.89 14.18 -18.36
CA ASP A 115 -14.61 14.04 -19.08
C ASP A 115 -14.30 12.57 -19.47
N ASP A 116 -14.83 11.58 -18.74
CA ASP A 116 -14.62 10.15 -19.02
C ASP A 116 -15.79 9.49 -19.79
N GLU A 117 -17.02 9.98 -19.65
CA GLU A 117 -18.22 9.44 -20.31
C GLU A 117 -18.01 9.28 -21.82
N HIS A 118 -17.29 10.22 -22.45
CA HIS A 118 -17.00 10.20 -23.88
C HIS A 118 -16.13 9.00 -24.33
N ASN A 119 -15.42 8.32 -23.43
CA ASN A 119 -14.68 7.10 -23.73
C ASN A 119 -15.60 5.90 -24.02
N ILE A 120 -16.77 5.84 -23.38
CA ILE A 120 -17.62 4.63 -23.34
C ILE A 120 -19.07 4.83 -23.79
N PHE A 121 -19.61 6.05 -23.74
CA PHE A 121 -21.01 6.32 -24.10
C PHE A 121 -21.16 7.09 -25.43
N ARG A 122 -22.34 7.00 -26.03
CA ARG A 122 -22.84 7.93 -27.06
C ARG A 122 -24.01 8.79 -26.56
N LYS A 123 -24.73 8.31 -25.55
CA LYS A 123 -25.92 8.93 -24.97
C LYS A 123 -26.05 8.46 -23.51
N ALA A 124 -26.40 9.37 -22.61
CA ALA A 124 -26.57 9.11 -21.18
C ALA A 124 -27.76 9.90 -20.64
N ILE A 125 -28.92 9.25 -20.47
CA ILE A 125 -30.17 9.94 -20.11
C ILE A 125 -30.53 9.63 -18.65
N GLY A 126 -30.37 10.64 -17.80
CA GLY A 126 -30.59 10.56 -16.36
C GLY A 126 -31.99 10.99 -15.93
N TYR A 127 -32.74 10.07 -15.35
CA TYR A 127 -34.04 10.32 -14.74
C TYR A 127 -33.91 10.50 -13.22
N ASN A 128 -34.56 11.52 -12.67
CA ASN A 128 -34.64 11.74 -11.22
C ASN A 128 -35.94 11.18 -10.64
N THR A 129 -35.95 10.86 -9.35
CA THR A 129 -37.19 10.65 -8.57
C THR A 129 -37.29 11.65 -7.43
N SER A 130 -38.52 12.08 -7.10
CA SER A 130 -38.82 12.76 -5.82
C SER A 130 -38.75 11.79 -4.62
N PRO A 131 -38.74 12.28 -3.37
CA PRO A 131 -38.83 11.44 -2.17
C PRO A 131 -40.06 10.53 -2.19
N GLY A 132 -39.84 9.22 -2.05
CA GLY A 132 -40.92 8.22 -2.05
C GLY A 132 -41.41 7.77 -3.44
N ASN A 133 -40.87 8.32 -4.53
CA ASN A 133 -41.13 7.84 -5.89
C ASN A 133 -40.24 6.64 -6.31
N SER A 134 -39.43 6.10 -5.39
CA SER A 134 -38.56 4.94 -5.59
C SER A 134 -38.79 3.95 -4.43
N ILE A 135 -39.37 2.77 -4.70
CA ILE A 135 -39.82 1.82 -3.67
C ILE A 135 -39.54 0.37 -4.08
N THR A 136 -38.77 -0.35 -3.25
CA THR A 136 -38.71 -1.82 -3.27
C THR A 136 -39.88 -2.38 -2.45
N TYR A 137 -40.80 -3.09 -3.11
CA TYR A 137 -42.02 -3.63 -2.48
C TYR A 137 -41.80 -5.01 -1.86
N VAL A 138 -40.97 -5.83 -2.51
CA VAL A 138 -40.54 -7.16 -2.05
C VAL A 138 -39.16 -7.45 -2.63
N ASP A 139 -38.27 -8.05 -1.84
CA ASP A 139 -36.96 -8.50 -2.31
C ASP A 139 -36.50 -9.76 -1.56
N GLY A 140 -36.62 -10.92 -2.19
CA GLY A 140 -36.12 -12.20 -1.66
C GLY A 140 -34.68 -12.53 -2.03
N ILE A 141 -33.94 -11.61 -2.68
CA ILE A 141 -32.54 -11.82 -3.07
C ILE A 141 -31.65 -11.50 -1.87
N SER A 142 -31.06 -12.53 -1.25
CA SER A 142 -30.30 -12.38 -0.01
C SER A 142 -29.09 -11.45 -0.13
N ASP A 143 -28.34 -11.54 -1.23
CA ASP A 143 -27.33 -10.54 -1.56
C ASP A 143 -27.98 -9.27 -2.13
N GLY A 144 -27.55 -8.11 -1.63
CA GLY A 144 -27.96 -6.79 -2.12
C GLY A 144 -26.86 -6.05 -2.87
N LYS A 145 -25.63 -6.58 -2.84
CA LYS A 145 -24.41 -5.93 -3.36
C LYS A 145 -23.64 -6.82 -4.36
N PRO A 146 -24.31 -7.38 -5.40
CA PRO A 146 -23.68 -8.31 -6.33
C PRO A 146 -22.48 -7.72 -7.08
N ASN A 147 -21.61 -8.61 -7.54
CA ASN A 147 -20.40 -8.31 -8.31
C ASN A 147 -20.25 -9.29 -9.50
N GLY A 148 -21.30 -9.40 -10.32
CA GLY A 148 -21.35 -10.37 -11.44
C GLY A 148 -22.76 -10.81 -11.81
N GLU A 149 -22.89 -12.05 -12.26
CA GLU A 149 -24.18 -12.69 -12.51
C GLU A 149 -24.94 -12.94 -11.20
N THR A 150 -26.23 -12.56 -11.15
CA THR A 150 -27.05 -12.62 -9.93
C THR A 150 -27.72 -13.98 -9.68
N GLY A 151 -27.56 -14.94 -10.60
CA GLY A 151 -28.13 -16.29 -10.49
C GLY A 151 -29.66 -16.38 -10.55
N VAL A 152 -30.35 -15.26 -10.81
CA VAL A 152 -31.81 -15.13 -10.87
C VAL A 152 -32.25 -14.49 -12.18
N LEU A 153 -33.48 -14.77 -12.61
CA LEU A 153 -33.99 -14.28 -13.89
C LEU A 153 -34.64 -12.90 -13.70
N LYS A 154 -33.89 -11.83 -14.01
CA LYS A 154 -34.28 -10.43 -13.74
C LYS A 154 -34.37 -9.56 -15.00
N PHE A 155 -35.30 -8.60 -14.99
CA PHE A 155 -35.54 -7.64 -16.06
C PHE A 155 -35.77 -6.24 -15.49
N HIS A 156 -35.28 -5.23 -16.21
CA HIS A 156 -35.61 -3.81 -15.99
C HIS A 156 -36.62 -3.40 -17.06
N ILE A 157 -37.82 -2.98 -16.65
CA ILE A 157 -38.94 -2.68 -17.54
C ILE A 157 -39.18 -1.18 -17.59
N MET A 158 -38.95 -0.57 -18.75
CA MET A 158 -39.23 0.85 -18.98
C MET A 158 -40.70 1.07 -19.37
N VAL A 159 -41.32 2.13 -18.87
CA VAL A 159 -42.77 2.40 -19.02
C VAL A 159 -43.02 3.81 -19.54
N LYS A 160 -43.81 3.94 -20.63
CA LYS A 160 -44.33 5.23 -21.12
C LYS A 160 -45.80 5.42 -20.71
N LYS A 161 -46.13 6.63 -20.23
CA LYS A 161 -47.50 7.02 -19.85
C LYS A 161 -48.40 7.20 -21.08
N ALA A 162 -49.66 6.79 -20.97
CA ALA A 162 -50.68 7.02 -22.01
C ALA A 162 -50.89 8.53 -22.29
N HIS A 163 -51.18 8.84 -23.55
CA HIS A 163 -51.43 10.21 -23.99
C HIS A 163 -52.73 10.76 -23.37
N GLY A 164 -52.76 12.05 -23.01
CA GLY A 164 -53.91 12.69 -22.36
C GLY A 164 -54.11 12.35 -20.87
N ILE A 165 -53.37 11.39 -20.32
CA ILE A 165 -53.46 11.00 -18.90
C ILE A 165 -52.53 11.86 -18.04
N SER A 166 -53.00 12.31 -16.87
CA SER A 166 -52.19 13.09 -15.92
C SER A 166 -51.14 12.23 -15.23
N THR A 167 -50.03 12.86 -14.81
CA THR A 167 -48.93 12.15 -14.15
C THR A 167 -49.37 11.55 -12.81
N GLU A 168 -50.27 12.22 -12.08
CA GLU A 168 -50.82 11.74 -10.81
C GLU A 168 -51.71 10.51 -11.01
N ALA A 169 -52.53 10.48 -12.07
CA ALA A 169 -53.38 9.35 -12.39
C ALA A 169 -52.56 8.10 -12.78
N PHE A 170 -51.51 8.31 -13.58
CA PHE A 170 -50.54 7.27 -13.95
C PHE A 170 -49.76 6.74 -12.74
N ARG A 171 -49.17 7.63 -11.93
CA ARG A 171 -48.44 7.26 -10.71
C ARG A 171 -49.35 6.49 -9.74
N ARG A 172 -50.59 6.95 -9.53
CA ARG A 172 -51.58 6.29 -8.68
C ARG A 172 -51.93 4.88 -9.17
N TYR A 173 -52.18 4.71 -10.47
CA TYR A 173 -52.42 3.38 -11.03
C TYR A 173 -51.23 2.44 -10.76
N LEU A 174 -50.00 2.93 -10.94
CA LEU A 174 -48.80 2.12 -10.68
C LEU A 174 -48.62 1.76 -9.20
N THR A 175 -48.90 2.67 -8.25
CA THR A 175 -48.65 2.45 -6.81
C THR A 175 -49.80 1.79 -6.06
N GLU A 176 -51.06 2.08 -6.41
CA GLU A 176 -52.25 1.58 -5.71
C GLU A 176 -52.86 0.34 -6.37
N SER A 177 -52.67 0.14 -7.68
CA SER A 177 -53.27 -0.99 -8.42
C SER A 177 -52.23 -1.98 -8.97
N PHE A 178 -51.20 -1.52 -9.68
CA PHE A 178 -50.22 -2.40 -10.32
C PHE A 178 -49.28 -3.03 -9.29
N ALA A 179 -48.43 -2.23 -8.64
CA ALA A 179 -47.39 -2.71 -7.74
C ALA A 179 -47.89 -3.65 -6.62
N PRO A 180 -49.02 -3.38 -5.92
CA PRO A 180 -49.48 -4.28 -4.86
C PRO A 180 -49.91 -5.66 -5.37
N GLN A 181 -50.50 -5.73 -6.58
CA GLN A 181 -50.85 -7.02 -7.20
C GLN A 181 -49.57 -7.79 -7.56
N ILE A 182 -48.64 -7.15 -8.27
CA ILE A 182 -47.38 -7.76 -8.69
C ILE A 182 -46.58 -8.30 -7.48
N SER A 183 -46.38 -7.47 -6.45
CA SER A 183 -45.57 -7.84 -5.28
C SER A 183 -46.26 -8.83 -4.33
N SER A 184 -47.58 -9.05 -4.46
CA SER A 184 -48.32 -10.06 -3.68
C SER A 184 -48.17 -11.49 -4.19
N SER A 185 -47.63 -11.68 -5.40
CA SER A 185 -47.57 -13.01 -6.03
C SER A 185 -46.34 -13.81 -5.55
N ASP A 186 -46.57 -15.02 -5.03
CA ASP A 186 -45.51 -15.93 -4.57
C ASP A 186 -44.50 -16.35 -5.65
N PHE A 187 -44.77 -16.06 -6.93
CA PHE A 187 -43.87 -16.35 -8.04
C PHE A 187 -42.83 -15.23 -8.27
N VAL A 188 -43.08 -14.01 -7.77
CA VAL A 188 -42.14 -12.90 -7.82
C VAL A 188 -41.09 -13.07 -6.72
N LEU A 189 -39.83 -12.81 -7.07
CA LEU A 189 -38.70 -12.81 -6.14
C LEU A 189 -38.30 -11.39 -5.73
N LYS A 190 -38.29 -10.44 -6.66
CA LYS A 190 -38.11 -9.00 -6.37
C LYS A 190 -39.06 -8.17 -7.22
N PHE A 191 -39.61 -7.10 -6.63
CA PHE A 191 -40.28 -6.03 -7.36
C PHE A 191 -39.90 -4.66 -6.78
N ARG A 192 -39.39 -3.77 -7.64
CA ARG A 192 -39.04 -2.39 -7.30
C ARG A 192 -39.56 -1.44 -8.36
N LEU A 193 -40.17 -0.33 -7.95
CA LEU A 193 -40.80 0.65 -8.83
C LEU A 193 -40.11 2.01 -8.66
N HIS A 194 -39.80 2.65 -9.79
CA HIS A 194 -39.28 4.01 -9.88
C HIS A 194 -40.26 4.84 -10.72
N LEU A 195 -40.73 5.96 -10.18
CA LEU A 195 -41.59 6.93 -10.86
C LEU A 195 -40.74 8.16 -11.19
N PHE A 196 -40.50 8.40 -12.46
CA PHE A 196 -39.56 9.42 -12.89
C PHE A 196 -40.22 10.81 -12.93
N GLU A 197 -39.46 11.83 -12.54
CA GLU A 197 -39.73 13.21 -12.94
C GLU A 197 -39.31 13.43 -14.40
N GLU A 198 -39.66 14.59 -14.98
CA GLU A 198 -39.28 14.97 -16.34
C GLU A 198 -37.75 15.11 -16.49
N VAL A 199 -37.21 14.77 -17.67
CA VAL A 199 -35.75 14.81 -17.91
C VAL A 199 -35.24 16.24 -17.93
N ASP A 200 -34.16 16.47 -17.19
CA ASP A 200 -33.40 17.73 -17.15
C ASP A 200 -32.59 17.95 -18.44
N ASN A 201 -33.31 18.34 -19.49
CA ASN A 201 -32.77 18.71 -20.80
C ASN A 201 -32.01 20.05 -20.81
N SER A 202 -31.65 20.63 -19.64
CA SER A 202 -30.83 21.84 -19.57
C SER A 202 -29.32 21.57 -19.62
N ARG A 203 -28.92 20.30 -19.47
CA ARG A 203 -27.52 19.85 -19.45
C ARG A 203 -26.91 19.90 -20.85
N PRO A 204 -25.72 20.50 -21.04
CA PRO A 204 -25.03 20.50 -22.32
C PRO A 204 -24.39 19.13 -22.60
N ASP A 205 -24.40 18.72 -23.88
CA ASP A 205 -23.72 17.50 -24.34
C ASP A 205 -22.21 17.53 -24.01
N ALA A 206 -21.70 16.48 -23.34
CA ALA A 206 -20.29 16.38 -22.97
C ALA A 206 -19.47 15.66 -24.06
N ALA A 207 -18.61 16.39 -24.77
CA ALA A 207 -17.57 15.83 -25.67
C ALA A 207 -18.06 14.79 -26.71
N GLY A 208 -19.33 14.81 -27.10
CA GLY A 208 -19.95 13.88 -28.04
C GLY A 208 -20.85 12.80 -27.42
N VAL A 209 -21.02 12.80 -26.10
CA VAL A 209 -22.10 12.11 -25.38
C VAL A 209 -23.30 13.04 -25.33
N SER A 210 -24.49 12.55 -25.74
CA SER A 210 -25.70 13.36 -25.61
C SER A 210 -26.50 13.06 -24.34
N HIS A 211 -26.88 14.12 -23.64
CA HIS A 211 -27.67 14.09 -22.40
C HIS A 211 -29.14 14.48 -22.63
N TYR A 212 -29.54 14.72 -23.88
CA TYR A 212 -30.85 15.21 -24.28
C TYR A 212 -31.82 14.08 -24.69
N GLU A 213 -33.09 14.16 -24.25
CA GLU A 213 -34.17 13.25 -24.65
C GLU A 213 -35.49 14.00 -24.97
N PRO A 214 -35.99 13.94 -26.22
CA PRO A 214 -37.31 14.45 -26.60
C PRO A 214 -38.45 13.86 -25.76
N VAL A 215 -39.50 14.65 -25.51
CA VAL A 215 -40.61 14.29 -24.59
C VAL A 215 -41.36 13.02 -25.05
N GLU A 216 -41.46 12.80 -26.36
CA GLU A 216 -42.01 11.59 -26.98
C GLU A 216 -41.17 10.32 -26.72
N ASN A 217 -39.88 10.49 -26.46
CA ASN A 217 -38.95 9.40 -26.15
C ASN A 217 -38.89 9.08 -24.66
N GLN A 218 -39.11 10.06 -23.79
CA GLN A 218 -38.94 9.94 -22.33
C GLN A 218 -39.80 8.82 -21.70
N TYR A 219 -39.16 8.05 -20.83
CA TYR A 219 -39.84 7.12 -19.94
C TYR A 219 -40.39 7.84 -18.71
N HIS A 220 -41.52 7.35 -18.20
CA HIS A 220 -42.25 7.98 -17.09
C HIS A 220 -42.16 7.16 -15.80
N ALA A 221 -41.79 5.90 -15.92
CA ALA A 221 -41.47 5.01 -14.81
C ALA A 221 -40.56 3.87 -15.31
N ALA A 222 -39.88 3.22 -14.37
CA ALA A 222 -39.21 1.93 -14.58
C ALA A 222 -39.58 0.97 -13.45
N TYR A 223 -39.51 -0.34 -13.69
CA TYR A 223 -39.55 -1.32 -12.60
C TYR A 223 -38.56 -2.48 -12.79
N GLU A 224 -37.88 -2.84 -11.71
CA GLU A 224 -37.08 -4.06 -11.58
C GLU A 224 -38.04 -5.21 -11.24
N ILE A 225 -37.99 -6.33 -11.98
CA ILE A 225 -38.72 -7.55 -11.63
C ILE A 225 -37.83 -8.78 -11.75
N ALA A 226 -37.78 -9.60 -10.70
CA ALA A 226 -37.00 -10.82 -10.64
C ALA A 226 -37.87 -12.05 -10.37
N PHE A 227 -37.47 -13.18 -10.97
CA PHE A 227 -38.04 -14.51 -10.78
C PHE A 227 -36.93 -15.49 -10.42
N LEU A 228 -37.24 -16.52 -9.62
CA LEU A 228 -36.27 -17.57 -9.27
C LEU A 228 -35.75 -18.31 -10.52
N ASN A 229 -36.60 -18.48 -11.53
CA ASN A 229 -36.28 -19.10 -12.81
C ASN A 229 -37.42 -18.86 -13.83
N GLN A 230 -37.22 -19.35 -15.05
CA GLN A 230 -38.20 -19.27 -16.15
C GLN A 230 -39.56 -19.93 -15.84
N LEU A 231 -39.62 -20.99 -15.02
CA LEU A 231 -40.89 -21.64 -14.67
C LEU A 231 -41.73 -20.79 -13.72
N GLU A 232 -41.12 -20.14 -12.73
CA GLU A 232 -41.85 -19.21 -11.86
C GLU A 232 -42.33 -17.97 -12.63
N ARG A 233 -41.55 -17.49 -13.61
CA ARG A 233 -41.97 -16.44 -14.56
C ARG A 233 -43.25 -16.83 -15.32
N GLU A 234 -43.30 -18.02 -15.90
CA GLU A 234 -44.49 -18.47 -16.64
C GLU A 234 -45.70 -18.72 -15.73
N LYS A 235 -45.49 -19.19 -14.49
CA LYS A 235 -46.57 -19.27 -13.49
C LYS A 235 -47.14 -17.89 -13.15
N PHE A 236 -46.26 -16.90 -12.94
CA PHE A 236 -46.64 -15.52 -12.68
C PHE A 236 -47.50 -14.93 -13.81
N PHE A 237 -47.06 -15.02 -15.07
CA PHE A 237 -47.82 -14.49 -16.20
C PHE A 237 -49.17 -15.21 -16.42
N ASN A 238 -49.33 -16.43 -15.90
CA ASN A 238 -50.61 -17.14 -15.89
C ASN A 238 -51.47 -16.89 -14.64
N SER A 239 -50.96 -16.17 -13.62
CA SER A 239 -51.62 -16.04 -12.31
C SER A 239 -52.82 -15.09 -12.32
N THR A 240 -53.58 -15.10 -11.22
CA THR A 240 -54.69 -14.18 -10.96
C THR A 240 -54.20 -12.76 -10.70
N GLU A 241 -53.07 -12.61 -10.01
CA GLU A 241 -52.48 -11.33 -9.61
C GLU A 241 -51.95 -10.56 -10.83
N TYR A 242 -51.26 -11.23 -11.76
CA TYR A 242 -50.82 -10.58 -13.00
C TYR A 242 -52.03 -10.11 -13.85
N LYS A 243 -53.06 -10.94 -13.97
CA LYS A 243 -54.31 -10.59 -14.68
C LYS A 243 -55.06 -9.44 -14.03
N ALA A 244 -55.06 -9.35 -12.69
CA ALA A 244 -55.61 -8.22 -11.96
C ALA A 244 -54.75 -6.95 -12.17
N ALA A 245 -53.42 -7.08 -12.11
CA ALA A 245 -52.49 -5.98 -12.30
C ALA A 245 -52.61 -5.33 -13.69
N ILE A 246 -52.74 -6.12 -14.77
CA ILE A 246 -52.79 -5.57 -16.13
C ILE A 246 -54.20 -5.13 -16.59
N LYS A 247 -55.26 -5.44 -15.83
CA LYS A 247 -56.67 -5.34 -16.25
C LYS A 247 -57.03 -4.00 -16.90
N ASP A 248 -56.57 -2.91 -16.30
CA ASP A 248 -56.89 -1.54 -16.71
C ASP A 248 -55.67 -0.80 -17.30
N ALA A 249 -54.58 -1.53 -17.61
CA ALA A 249 -53.27 -0.96 -17.96
C ALA A 249 -53.28 -0.03 -19.17
N ALA A 250 -54.01 -0.37 -20.23
CA ALA A 250 -54.08 0.43 -21.46
C ALA A 250 -54.70 1.82 -21.25
N ASN A 251 -55.41 2.05 -20.13
CA ASN A 251 -55.92 3.38 -19.77
C ASN A 251 -54.83 4.31 -19.21
N TYR A 252 -53.66 3.78 -18.84
CA TYR A 252 -52.58 4.53 -18.15
C TYR A 252 -51.20 4.36 -18.78
N ILE A 253 -50.92 3.22 -19.44
CA ILE A 253 -49.64 2.87 -20.04
C ILE A 253 -49.78 2.85 -21.57
N GLN A 254 -48.90 3.57 -22.27
CA GLN A 254 -48.80 3.54 -23.73
C GLN A 254 -47.98 2.33 -24.21
N GLN A 255 -46.86 2.06 -23.53
CA GLN A 255 -45.83 1.13 -23.96
C GLN A 255 -45.04 0.64 -22.74
N ILE A 256 -44.63 -0.64 -22.80
CA ILE A 256 -43.57 -1.19 -21.96
C ILE A 256 -42.44 -1.74 -22.85
N GLN A 257 -41.20 -1.64 -22.39
CA GLN A 257 -40.03 -2.25 -23.04
C GLN A 257 -39.19 -2.98 -22.00
N ALA A 258 -38.70 -4.17 -22.34
CA ALA A 258 -38.11 -5.10 -21.38
C ALA A 258 -36.62 -5.37 -21.67
N PHE A 259 -35.77 -5.08 -20.70
CA PHE A 259 -34.32 -5.20 -20.79
C PHE A 259 -33.83 -6.26 -19.79
N PRO A 260 -33.48 -7.49 -20.24
CA PRO A 260 -32.98 -8.53 -19.37
C PRO A 260 -31.65 -8.13 -18.72
N GLU A 261 -31.48 -8.38 -17.42
CA GLU A 261 -30.19 -8.20 -16.75
C GLU A 261 -29.22 -9.31 -17.17
N ARG A 262 -28.01 -8.95 -17.58
CA ARG A 262 -26.89 -9.87 -17.84
C ARG A 262 -26.01 -10.03 -16.59
N SER A 263 -25.69 -8.92 -15.94
CA SER A 263 -24.93 -8.89 -14.68
C SER A 263 -25.17 -7.57 -13.93
N ALA A 264 -24.92 -7.59 -12.62
CA ALA A 264 -25.05 -6.43 -11.74
C ALA A 264 -23.79 -6.25 -10.90
N TYR A 265 -23.32 -5.01 -10.79
CA TYR A 265 -22.11 -4.64 -10.03
C TYR A 265 -22.43 -3.49 -9.08
N THR A 266 -22.24 -3.72 -7.78
CA THR A 266 -22.48 -2.72 -6.73
C THR A 266 -21.17 -2.08 -6.29
N PHE A 267 -21.08 -0.75 -6.40
CA PHE A 267 -19.88 0.02 -6.08
C PHE A 267 -20.00 0.81 -4.78
N VAL A 268 -21.22 1.24 -4.42
CA VAL A 268 -21.53 1.86 -3.13
C VAL A 268 -22.72 1.13 -2.50
N TYR A 269 -22.68 0.89 -1.20
CA TYR A 269 -23.75 0.25 -0.44
C TYR A 269 -23.70 0.68 1.04
N ASP A 270 -24.85 0.91 1.68
CA ASP A 270 -24.96 1.45 3.05
C ASP A 270 -24.05 2.68 3.27
N SER A 271 -24.05 3.61 2.31
CA SER A 271 -23.24 4.84 2.25
C SER A 271 -21.73 4.61 2.32
N LYS A 272 -21.23 3.47 1.82
CA LYS A 272 -19.81 3.06 1.80
C LYS A 272 -19.41 2.42 0.47
N MET A 273 -18.18 2.65 0.01
CA MET A 273 -17.63 1.94 -1.15
C MET A 273 -17.48 0.44 -0.87
N THR A 274 -18.05 -0.40 -1.74
CA THR A 274 -17.79 -1.85 -1.76
C THR A 274 -16.34 -2.13 -2.19
N LEU A 275 -15.92 -3.40 -2.15
CA LEU A 275 -14.61 -3.79 -2.69
C LEU A 275 -14.47 -3.46 -4.18
N ALA A 276 -15.56 -3.55 -4.96
CA ALA A 276 -15.61 -3.15 -6.36
C ALA A 276 -15.49 -1.62 -6.52
N GLY A 277 -16.18 -0.84 -5.67
CA GLY A 277 -16.00 0.62 -5.59
C GLY A 277 -14.56 1.03 -5.31
N GLN A 278 -13.91 0.35 -4.36
CA GLN A 278 -12.52 0.63 -4.00
C GLN A 278 -11.55 0.26 -5.13
N ARG A 279 -11.71 -0.88 -5.82
CA ARG A 279 -10.62 -1.51 -6.58
C ARG A 279 -10.93 -1.99 -8.01
N SER A 280 -12.13 -1.78 -8.55
CA SER A 280 -12.74 -2.47 -9.72
C SER A 280 -13.48 -3.77 -9.38
N SER A 281 -14.53 -4.07 -10.15
CA SER A 281 -15.30 -5.33 -10.06
C SER A 281 -14.37 -6.54 -10.19
N LYS A 282 -13.52 -6.57 -11.23
CA LYS A 282 -12.64 -7.70 -11.54
C LYS A 282 -11.61 -7.96 -10.45
N VAL A 283 -11.03 -6.91 -9.85
CA VAL A 283 -10.10 -7.06 -8.71
C VAL A 283 -10.84 -7.51 -7.44
N ALA A 284 -12.06 -7.04 -7.21
CA ALA A 284 -12.89 -7.53 -6.10
C ALA A 284 -13.17 -9.03 -6.25
N SER A 285 -13.58 -9.51 -7.43
CA SER A 285 -13.79 -10.93 -7.69
C SER A 285 -12.52 -11.76 -7.50
N LEU A 286 -11.35 -11.24 -7.90
CA LEU A 286 -10.06 -11.93 -7.68
C LEU A 286 -9.72 -12.06 -6.19
N ILE A 287 -9.96 -11.02 -5.38
CA ILE A 287 -9.75 -11.04 -3.93
C ILE A 287 -10.70 -12.02 -3.24
N GLU A 288 -11.97 -12.01 -3.63
CA GLU A 288 -13.02 -12.86 -3.06
C GLU A 288 -12.80 -14.34 -3.42
N ASN A 289 -12.56 -14.66 -4.70
CA ASN A 289 -12.39 -16.04 -5.18
C ASN A 289 -11.17 -16.77 -4.59
N ILE A 290 -10.10 -16.05 -4.25
CA ILE A 290 -8.90 -16.64 -3.62
C ILE A 290 -8.86 -16.45 -2.10
N GLY A 291 -9.84 -15.75 -1.51
CA GLY A 291 -9.88 -15.48 -0.07
C GLY A 291 -8.75 -14.59 0.44
N ALA A 292 -8.29 -13.61 -0.36
CA ALA A 292 -7.14 -12.73 -0.05
C ALA A 292 -7.44 -11.70 1.06
N SER A 293 -7.69 -12.18 2.27
CA SER A 293 -8.04 -11.38 3.46
C SER A 293 -7.02 -10.30 3.83
N ASN A 294 -5.75 -10.44 3.41
CA ASN A 294 -4.73 -9.39 3.54
C ASN A 294 -5.05 -8.13 2.71
N GLN A 295 -5.77 -8.25 1.59
CA GLN A 295 -6.20 -7.11 0.77
C GLN A 295 -7.35 -6.31 1.38
N LEU A 296 -7.98 -6.85 2.45
CA LEU A 296 -9.06 -6.22 3.21
C LEU A 296 -8.58 -5.56 4.51
N LYS A 297 -7.27 -5.60 4.79
CA LYS A 297 -6.69 -4.91 5.96
C LYS A 297 -6.66 -3.41 5.74
N GLU A 298 -6.82 -2.66 6.83
CA GLU A 298 -6.90 -1.19 6.82
C GLU A 298 -5.64 -0.53 6.22
N ASP A 299 -4.45 -1.03 6.54
CA ASP A 299 -3.17 -0.56 5.96
C ASP A 299 -3.13 -0.68 4.42
N ILE A 300 -3.54 -1.84 3.89
CA ILE A 300 -3.60 -2.12 2.45
C ILE A 300 -4.78 -1.41 1.76
N VAL A 301 -5.87 -1.10 2.48
CA VAL A 301 -7.01 -0.32 1.96
C VAL A 301 -6.72 1.18 1.93
N SER A 302 -6.08 1.74 2.96
CA SER A 302 -5.63 3.14 2.99
C SER A 302 -4.59 3.42 1.90
N LEU A 303 -3.63 2.50 1.69
CA LEU A 303 -2.61 2.64 0.64
C LEU A 303 -3.23 2.71 -0.76
N MET A 304 -4.28 1.92 -1.03
CA MET A 304 -4.89 1.78 -2.36
C MET A 304 -6.03 2.75 -2.64
N SER A 305 -6.70 3.28 -1.60
CA SER A 305 -7.85 4.18 -1.79
C SER A 305 -7.46 5.60 -2.22
N SER A 306 -6.20 5.99 -2.03
CA SER A 306 -5.61 7.34 -2.25
C SER A 306 -6.34 8.52 -1.57
N GLN A 307 -7.42 8.27 -0.85
CA GLN A 307 -7.93 9.15 0.19
C GLN A 307 -6.90 9.26 1.32
N VAL A 308 -6.12 10.34 1.29
CA VAL A 308 -5.49 10.90 2.49
C VAL A 308 -6.58 11.04 3.54
N ASN A 309 -6.39 10.43 4.72
CA ASN A 309 -7.43 10.26 5.73
C ASN A 309 -8.25 11.54 5.99
N GLU A 310 -9.57 11.40 5.91
CA GLU A 310 -10.58 12.35 6.41
C GLU A 310 -10.60 12.43 7.97
N LYS A 311 -9.41 12.48 8.59
CA LYS A 311 -9.13 12.96 9.95
C LYS A 311 -7.64 13.16 10.24
N ALA A 312 -7.07 14.15 9.58
CA ALA A 312 -6.13 15.06 10.25
C ALA A 312 -6.45 16.52 9.91
N LYS A 313 -7.62 17.03 10.34
CA LYS A 313 -7.95 18.47 10.22
C LYS A 313 -6.98 19.38 11.00
N GLY A 314 -6.05 18.82 11.78
CA GLY A 314 -4.94 19.56 12.38
C GLY A 314 -3.70 19.50 11.49
N LEU A 315 -3.06 20.65 11.29
CA LEU A 315 -1.82 20.84 10.52
C LEU A 315 -0.58 20.09 11.07
N GLY A 316 -0.71 19.39 12.21
CA GLY A 316 0.38 18.62 12.83
C GLY A 316 1.00 17.53 11.95
N HIS A 317 0.33 17.11 10.86
CA HIS A 317 0.91 16.19 9.88
C HIS A 317 2.02 16.80 9.01
N TYR A 318 2.16 18.13 8.99
CA TYR A 318 3.31 18.86 8.42
C TYR A 318 4.45 19.11 9.42
N LEU A 319 4.24 18.75 10.70
CA LEU A 319 5.23 18.95 11.77
C LEU A 319 5.97 17.65 12.08
N GLN A 320 7.18 17.80 12.64
CA GLN A 320 8.05 16.74 13.13
C GLN A 320 8.12 16.73 14.67
N GLY A 321 7.88 17.87 15.32
CA GLY A 321 7.80 17.99 16.79
C GLY A 321 8.07 19.40 17.28
N VAL A 322 8.25 19.57 18.60
CA VAL A 322 8.76 20.80 19.20
C VAL A 322 10.29 20.80 19.10
N GLN A 323 10.85 21.78 18.37
CA GLN A 323 12.28 21.94 18.14
C GLN A 323 12.96 22.44 19.41
N HIS A 324 12.48 23.57 19.95
CA HIS A 324 13.00 24.18 21.16
C HIS A 324 11.96 25.01 21.92
N PHE A 325 12.31 25.36 23.16
CA PHE A 325 11.64 26.39 23.96
C PHE A 325 12.59 27.58 24.17
N GLY A 326 12.19 28.77 23.72
CA GLY A 326 12.93 30.00 23.92
C GLY A 326 12.61 30.64 25.27
N ILE A 327 13.63 31.09 26.01
CA ILE A 327 13.48 31.75 27.32
C ILE A 327 14.37 32.99 27.43
N THR A 328 13.75 34.13 27.73
CA THR A 328 14.48 35.37 28.01
C THR A 328 15.24 35.28 29.33
N VAL A 329 16.56 35.48 29.30
CA VAL A 329 17.46 35.44 30.47
C VAL A 329 18.01 36.81 30.82
N ASN A 330 18.20 37.08 32.12
CA ASN A 330 18.75 38.34 32.64
C ASN A 330 20.29 38.41 32.55
N ASP A 331 20.95 37.25 32.48
CA ASP A 331 22.39 37.05 32.66
C ASP A 331 22.80 35.82 31.85
N MET A 332 23.24 36.03 30.60
CA MET A 332 23.58 34.95 29.67
C MET A 332 24.74 34.08 30.18
N ALA A 333 25.73 34.67 30.85
CA ALA A 333 26.88 33.94 31.38
C ALA A 333 26.47 32.90 32.44
N LYS A 334 25.66 33.29 33.44
CA LYS A 334 25.16 32.36 34.46
C LYS A 334 24.13 31.36 33.90
N ALA A 335 23.36 31.77 32.89
CA ALA A 335 22.42 30.87 32.24
C ALA A 335 23.18 29.77 31.46
N MET A 336 24.22 30.12 30.70
CA MET A 336 25.10 29.15 30.05
C MET A 336 25.71 28.18 31.06
N GLU A 337 26.38 28.69 32.10
CA GLU A 337 26.98 27.85 33.17
C GLU A 337 25.97 26.85 33.78
N PHE A 338 24.73 27.31 34.03
CA PHE A 338 23.68 26.44 34.55
C PHE A 338 23.22 25.38 33.54
N TYR A 339 22.91 25.77 32.30
CA TYR A 339 22.34 24.84 31.32
C TYR A 339 23.37 23.88 30.70
N THR A 340 24.66 24.25 30.59
CA THR A 340 25.72 23.34 30.10
C THR A 340 26.42 22.59 31.23
N GLU A 341 26.91 23.27 32.26
CA GLU A 341 27.78 22.63 33.27
C GLU A 341 26.98 21.98 34.43
N VAL A 342 25.87 22.58 34.85
CA VAL A 342 25.04 22.02 35.95
C VAL A 342 24.01 21.02 35.44
N LEU A 343 23.44 21.23 34.24
CA LEU A 343 22.43 20.34 33.64
C LEU A 343 22.95 19.44 32.50
N GLY A 344 24.22 19.57 32.10
CA GLY A 344 24.86 18.69 31.11
C GLY A 344 24.46 18.92 29.65
N GLY A 345 23.75 20.02 29.35
CA GLY A 345 23.30 20.38 28.00
C GLY A 345 24.47 20.75 27.06
N LYS A 346 24.23 20.66 25.75
CA LYS A 346 25.25 20.92 24.71
C LYS A 346 24.87 22.08 23.81
N LEU A 347 25.73 23.09 23.70
CA LEU A 347 25.52 24.21 22.78
C LEU A 347 25.53 23.70 21.34
N ALA A 348 24.38 23.75 20.65
CA ALA A 348 24.27 23.42 19.23
C ALA A 348 24.70 24.60 18.36
N ILE A 349 24.13 25.78 18.62
CA ILE A 349 24.40 26.99 17.84
C ILE A 349 24.09 28.23 18.67
N GLY A 350 24.70 29.36 18.33
CA GLY A 350 24.47 30.64 18.96
C GLY A 350 25.24 31.76 18.27
N GLY A 351 24.93 32.99 18.65
CA GLY A 351 25.59 34.19 18.13
C GLY A 351 25.21 35.42 18.95
N ASP A 352 25.96 36.51 18.76
CA ASP A 352 25.83 37.75 19.51
C ASP A 352 25.66 38.94 18.56
N GLY A 353 24.91 39.94 18.99
CA GLY A 353 24.76 41.21 18.26
C GLY A 353 23.82 41.12 17.05
N PHE A 354 22.83 40.23 17.08
CA PHE A 354 21.81 40.14 16.04
C PHE A 354 20.97 41.43 16.00
N VAL A 355 21.00 42.08 14.84
CA VAL A 355 20.30 43.31 14.50
C VAL A 355 19.88 43.25 13.02
N GLY A 356 18.85 44.01 12.65
CA GLY A 356 18.38 44.11 11.28
C GLY A 356 16.87 44.33 11.20
N GLU A 357 16.45 45.10 10.19
CA GLU A 357 15.03 45.42 9.96
C GLU A 357 14.17 44.16 9.76
N ASP A 358 14.63 43.24 8.90
CA ASP A 358 13.96 41.95 8.63
C ASP A 358 13.76 41.10 9.90
N LEU A 359 14.78 41.06 10.77
CA LEU A 359 14.73 40.30 12.03
C LEU A 359 13.83 40.96 13.07
N HIS A 360 13.85 42.29 13.15
CA HIS A 360 12.97 43.04 14.05
C HIS A 360 11.50 42.83 13.64
N ASN A 361 11.18 43.00 12.36
CA ASN A 361 9.83 42.79 11.82
C ASN A 361 9.37 41.33 12.03
N LEU A 362 10.26 40.36 11.79
CA LEU A 362 10.00 38.94 12.03
C LEU A 362 9.52 38.68 13.47
N LEU A 363 10.16 39.26 14.49
CA LEU A 363 9.83 39.00 15.89
C LEU A 363 8.68 39.89 16.42
N PHE A 364 8.64 41.17 16.07
CA PHE A 364 7.87 42.19 16.80
C PHE A 364 6.82 42.97 15.98
N GLN A 365 6.65 42.70 14.68
CA GLN A 365 5.78 43.50 13.81
C GLN A 365 4.33 43.66 14.31
N LYS A 366 3.72 42.64 14.91
CA LYS A 366 2.37 42.77 15.49
C LYS A 366 2.35 43.83 16.61
N GLU A 367 3.30 43.75 17.53
CA GLU A 367 3.41 44.64 18.69
C GLU A 367 3.79 46.07 18.29
N ASP A 368 4.61 46.24 17.25
CA ASP A 368 4.88 47.53 16.59
C ASP A 368 3.60 48.14 15.99
N LEU A 369 2.93 47.42 15.09
CA LEU A 369 1.71 47.88 14.41
C LEU A 369 0.60 48.24 15.39
N GLU A 370 0.37 47.42 16.41
CA GLU A 370 -0.59 47.70 17.48
C GLU A 370 -0.19 48.87 18.39
N SER A 371 1.10 49.19 18.50
CA SER A 371 1.57 50.35 19.25
C SER A 371 1.40 51.63 18.44
N TRP A 372 1.76 51.61 17.16
CA TRP A 372 1.62 52.75 16.25
C TRP A 372 0.16 53.12 15.98
N GLU A 373 -0.72 52.13 15.75
CA GLU A 373 -2.17 52.34 15.63
C GLU A 373 -2.76 53.04 16.88
N ARG A 374 -2.20 52.76 18.06
CA ARG A 374 -2.62 53.32 19.35
C ARG A 374 -1.85 54.58 19.76
N GLY A 375 -0.95 55.08 18.91
CA GLY A 375 -0.10 56.26 19.19
C GLY A 375 0.86 56.08 20.38
N ARG A 376 1.33 54.85 20.63
CA ARG A 376 2.23 54.49 21.74
C ARG A 376 3.63 54.14 21.24
N ASN A 377 4.61 54.23 22.14
CA ASN A 377 5.97 53.77 21.89
C ASN A 377 6.04 52.23 22.07
N PRO A 378 6.48 51.44 21.07
CA PRO A 378 6.62 49.98 21.19
C PRO A 378 7.51 49.53 22.36
N LYS A 379 8.50 50.34 22.75
CA LYS A 379 9.40 50.05 23.88
C LYS A 379 8.66 50.03 25.23
N GLU A 380 7.50 50.69 25.33
CA GLU A 380 6.59 50.59 26.48
C GLU A 380 5.77 49.29 26.51
N GLN A 381 5.72 48.53 25.42
CA GLN A 381 5.09 47.20 25.33
C GLN A 381 6.12 46.05 25.39
N GLY A 382 7.40 46.37 25.56
CA GLY A 382 8.49 45.38 25.62
C GLY A 382 9.14 45.06 24.27
N VAL A 383 8.94 45.88 23.23
CA VAL A 383 9.65 45.73 21.95
C VAL A 383 11.05 46.38 22.04
N PRO A 384 12.15 45.63 21.77
CA PRO A 384 13.51 46.15 21.74
C PRO A 384 13.87 46.70 20.35
N ASN A 385 14.52 47.85 20.27
CA ASN A 385 14.95 48.46 19.00
C ASN A 385 16.25 47.82 18.47
N ILE A 386 16.10 46.61 17.92
CA ILE A 386 17.17 45.86 17.25
C ILE A 386 17.28 46.15 15.73
N ARG A 387 16.71 47.26 15.22
CA ARG A 387 16.58 47.49 13.75
C ARG A 387 17.91 47.75 13.05
N ASP A 388 18.79 48.56 13.64
CA ASP A 388 20.08 48.98 13.06
C ASP A 388 21.28 48.82 14.02
N GLY A 389 21.05 48.44 15.28
CA GLY A 389 22.07 48.36 16.32
C GLY A 389 22.46 49.69 16.96
N SER A 390 21.66 50.75 16.77
CA SER A 390 21.86 52.04 17.45
C SER A 390 21.49 52.01 18.94
N GLU A 391 20.47 51.23 19.32
CA GLU A 391 20.01 51.06 20.70
C GLU A 391 20.26 49.64 21.24
N ASP A 392 19.46 48.66 20.79
CA ASP A 392 19.42 47.33 21.38
C ASP A 392 19.97 46.27 20.40
N SER A 393 20.36 45.11 20.92
CA SER A 393 20.76 43.94 20.12
C SER A 393 20.37 42.64 20.81
N LEU A 394 20.24 41.57 20.01
CA LEU A 394 19.85 40.23 20.45
C LEU A 394 21.06 39.28 20.46
N ASP A 395 21.26 38.56 21.57
CA ASP A 395 22.18 37.42 21.69
C ASP A 395 21.35 36.14 21.93
N VAL A 396 21.68 35.04 21.23
CA VAL A 396 20.97 33.75 21.34
C VAL A 396 21.90 32.55 21.53
N ARG A 397 21.45 31.54 22.28
CA ARG A 397 22.17 30.26 22.52
C ARG A 397 21.21 29.07 22.57
N PHE A 398 21.33 28.13 21.65
CA PHE A 398 20.52 26.91 21.59
C PHE A 398 21.24 25.74 22.24
N ILE A 399 20.72 25.24 23.35
CA ILE A 399 21.33 24.18 24.18
C ILE A 399 20.50 22.91 24.06
N SER A 400 21.08 21.86 23.47
CA SER A 400 20.44 20.56 23.29
C SER A 400 20.50 19.72 24.56
N PHE A 401 19.35 19.10 24.87
CA PHE A 401 19.20 18.00 25.83
C PHE A 401 18.91 16.68 25.11
N GLY A 402 19.36 16.57 23.85
CA GLY A 402 19.21 15.40 22.98
C GLY A 402 17.80 15.20 22.41
N ASN A 403 16.74 15.34 23.21
CA ASN A 403 15.35 15.20 22.75
C ASN A 403 14.73 16.50 22.21
N THR A 404 15.14 17.64 22.75
CA THR A 404 14.73 19.01 22.37
C THR A 404 15.83 19.98 22.77
N CYS A 405 15.70 21.26 22.44
CA CYS A 405 16.63 22.31 22.85
C CYS A 405 15.96 23.39 23.73
N VAL A 406 16.77 24.05 24.56
CA VAL A 406 16.43 25.30 25.25
C VAL A 406 17.18 26.41 24.56
N GLU A 407 16.47 27.42 24.05
CA GLU A 407 17.10 28.64 23.57
C GLU A 407 17.15 29.68 24.69
N LEU A 408 18.34 30.20 24.98
CA LEU A 408 18.53 31.35 25.86
C LEU A 408 18.52 32.61 24.99
N ILE A 409 17.64 33.55 25.34
CA ILE A 409 17.41 34.80 24.61
C ILE A 409 17.85 35.97 25.50
N HIS A 410 18.70 36.86 25.01
CA HIS A 410 19.19 38.01 25.78
C HIS A 410 19.18 39.27 24.92
N PHE A 411 18.37 40.25 25.32
CA PHE A 411 18.37 41.58 24.73
C PHE A 411 19.25 42.49 25.58
N ARG A 412 20.26 43.12 24.96
CA ARG A 412 21.16 44.07 25.63
C ARG A 412 21.33 45.35 24.80
N ASP A 413 21.76 46.41 25.45
CA ASP A 413 22.32 47.60 24.78
C ASP A 413 23.41 47.16 23.79
N ALA A 414 23.29 47.59 22.54
CA ALA A 414 24.16 47.19 21.44
C ALA A 414 25.61 47.66 21.60
N GLN A 415 25.83 48.74 22.36
CA GLN A 415 27.14 49.33 22.63
C GLN A 415 27.83 48.70 23.85
N LEU A 416 27.14 47.84 24.60
CA LEU A 416 27.69 47.10 25.75
C LEU A 416 28.02 45.65 25.38
N SER A 417 28.99 45.06 26.08
CA SER A 417 29.40 43.66 25.90
C SER A 417 28.29 42.65 26.19
N ALA A 418 28.39 41.43 25.66
CA ALA A 418 27.50 40.28 25.98
C ALA A 418 27.34 39.95 27.49
N ASN A 419 28.23 40.44 28.35
CA ASN A 419 28.09 40.33 29.81
C ASN A 419 27.22 41.44 30.46
N ALA A 420 26.60 42.31 29.67
CA ALA A 420 25.66 43.32 30.15
C ALA A 420 24.39 42.66 30.73
N PRO A 421 23.71 43.28 31.73
CA PRO A 421 22.38 42.83 32.12
C PRO A 421 21.41 42.97 30.95
N ASN A 422 20.36 42.13 30.93
CA ASN A 422 19.27 42.29 29.97
C ASN A 422 18.57 43.66 30.17
N ILE A 423 18.17 44.33 29.08
CA ILE A 423 17.43 45.60 29.14
C ILE A 423 16.05 45.45 29.80
N PHE A 424 15.48 44.24 29.74
CA PHE A 424 14.26 43.89 30.44
C PHE A 424 14.56 43.34 31.83
N GLY A 425 13.93 43.93 32.84
CA GLY A 425 14.15 43.56 34.24
C GLY A 425 13.68 42.15 34.59
N LYS A 426 14.35 41.53 35.57
CA LYS A 426 14.05 40.19 36.06
C LYS A 426 12.56 40.00 36.44
N ILE A 427 11.90 39.08 35.75
CA ILE A 427 10.52 38.65 36.03
C ILE A 427 10.42 38.03 37.44
N PRO A 428 9.36 38.32 38.22
CA PRO A 428 9.19 37.74 39.55
C PRO A 428 9.07 36.20 39.52
N SER A 429 9.71 35.51 40.46
CA SER A 429 9.80 34.03 40.49
C SER A 429 8.53 33.31 40.99
N GLY A 430 7.35 33.92 40.87
CA GLY A 430 6.08 33.31 41.26
C GLY A 430 5.31 32.83 40.04
N ILE A 431 4.71 31.64 40.09
CA ILE A 431 4.10 30.97 38.92
C ILE A 431 2.96 31.75 38.23
N GLY A 432 2.39 32.77 38.88
CA GLY A 432 1.41 33.69 38.30
C GLY A 432 2.03 34.80 37.43
N HIS A 433 3.35 34.94 37.43
CA HIS A 433 4.10 35.81 36.52
C HIS A 433 4.77 34.95 35.46
N VAL A 434 4.08 34.82 34.34
CA VAL A 434 4.51 34.02 33.19
C VAL A 434 5.58 34.82 32.45
N ASN A 435 6.82 34.30 32.39
CA ASN A 435 7.74 34.68 31.32
C ASN A 435 7.07 34.37 29.98
N ALA A 436 7.40 35.07 28.90
CA ALA A 436 6.80 34.81 27.59
C ALA A 436 7.76 33.96 26.73
N PRO A 437 7.89 32.64 26.99
CA PRO A 437 8.70 31.80 26.13
C PRO A 437 8.06 31.69 24.76
N HIS A 438 8.87 31.48 23.73
CA HIS A 438 8.36 30.96 22.46
C HIS A 438 8.48 29.44 22.39
N ILE A 439 7.50 28.81 21.76
CA ILE A 439 7.52 27.39 21.44
C ILE A 439 7.79 27.27 19.95
N SER A 440 8.91 26.63 19.61
CA SER A 440 9.29 26.41 18.21
C SER A 440 8.92 25.02 17.74
N PHE A 441 8.26 24.93 16.60
CA PHE A 441 7.88 23.68 15.95
C PHE A 441 8.75 23.42 14.72
N TYR A 442 9.32 22.22 14.64
CA TYR A 442 10.03 21.78 13.45
C TYR A 442 8.98 21.37 12.40
N VAL A 443 8.87 22.15 11.33
CA VAL A 443 8.13 21.85 10.10
C VAL A 443 8.97 20.90 9.26
N LYS A 444 8.39 19.83 8.71
CA LYS A 444 9.15 18.80 7.97
C LYS A 444 9.89 19.37 6.75
N ASP A 445 11.07 18.82 6.44
CA ASP A 445 11.97 19.32 5.39
C ASP A 445 11.39 19.29 3.95
N ASP A 446 10.30 18.58 3.70
CA ASP A 446 9.59 18.50 2.42
C ASP A 446 8.47 19.56 2.24
N VAL A 447 8.14 20.29 3.30
CA VAL A 447 7.05 21.28 3.31
C VAL A 447 7.56 22.69 2.97
N ASP A 448 6.80 23.45 2.18
CA ASP A 448 7.07 24.88 1.98
C ASP A 448 6.59 25.68 3.20
N ILE A 449 7.53 26.28 3.94
CA ILE A 449 7.27 27.12 5.13
C ILE A 449 6.38 28.33 4.80
N ASN A 450 6.53 28.97 3.63
CA ASN A 450 5.70 30.10 3.24
C ASN A 450 4.26 29.64 2.98
N LEU A 451 4.07 28.48 2.33
CA LEU A 451 2.73 27.91 2.16
C LEU A 451 2.11 27.52 3.51
N PHE A 452 2.88 26.86 4.38
CA PHE A 452 2.45 26.46 5.72
C PHE A 452 2.02 27.66 6.58
N ALA A 453 2.72 28.81 6.47
CA ALA A 453 2.34 30.06 7.14
C ALA A 453 0.91 30.50 6.78
N LYS A 454 0.56 30.49 5.49
CA LYS A 454 -0.80 30.81 5.04
C LYS A 454 -1.80 29.75 5.49
N MET A 455 -1.47 28.47 5.38
CA MET A 455 -2.36 27.38 5.82
C MET A 455 -2.69 27.49 7.32
N LEU A 456 -1.74 27.95 8.14
CA LEU A 456 -1.94 28.22 9.57
C LEU A 456 -2.89 29.42 9.80
N GLU A 457 -2.70 30.55 9.12
CA GLU A 457 -3.63 31.69 9.24
C GLU A 457 -5.04 31.34 8.72
N ASP A 458 -5.14 30.60 7.61
CA ASP A 458 -6.40 30.21 6.97
C ASP A 458 -7.21 29.21 7.81
N GLU A 459 -6.58 28.12 8.30
CA GLU A 459 -7.27 27.09 9.10
C GLU A 459 -7.65 27.62 10.50
N CYS A 460 -6.89 28.59 11.04
CA CYS A 460 -7.30 29.32 12.24
C CYS A 460 -8.53 30.21 11.98
N GLN A 461 -8.55 30.98 10.89
CA GLN A 461 -9.72 31.81 10.51
C GLN A 461 -10.97 30.95 10.23
N HIS A 462 -10.82 29.83 9.54
CA HIS A 462 -11.89 28.85 9.29
C HIS A 462 -12.50 28.29 10.58
N ARG A 463 -11.72 28.24 11.68
CA ARG A 463 -12.16 27.86 13.03
C ARG A 463 -12.65 29.03 13.89
N GLY A 464 -12.65 30.25 13.37
CA GLY A 464 -12.97 31.49 14.11
C GLY A 464 -11.86 31.98 15.04
N ILE A 465 -10.64 31.41 14.95
CA ILE A 465 -9.46 31.77 15.75
C ILE A 465 -8.75 32.95 15.06
N ASN A 466 -9.44 34.10 15.05
CA ASN A 466 -9.11 35.25 14.20
C ASN A 466 -7.92 36.09 14.69
N ASN A 467 -7.27 35.71 15.79
CA ASN A 467 -6.17 36.42 16.44
C ASN A 467 -4.82 35.72 16.34
N VAL A 468 -4.73 34.57 15.64
CA VAL A 468 -3.45 34.01 15.22
C VAL A 468 -2.89 34.88 14.10
N VAL A 469 -1.66 35.39 14.28
CA VAL A 469 -1.03 36.38 13.40
C VAL A 469 0.38 35.95 13.05
N VAL A 470 0.64 35.66 11.77
CA VAL A 470 2.01 35.44 11.28
C VAL A 470 2.64 36.79 10.89
N ASN A 471 3.85 37.07 11.37
CA ASN A 471 4.55 38.31 10.99
C ASN A 471 5.00 38.27 9.51
N ARG A 472 5.56 39.38 9.02
CA ARG A 472 6.21 39.50 7.71
C ARG A 472 7.56 40.18 7.91
N ILE A 473 8.59 39.77 7.17
CA ILE A 473 9.95 40.33 7.33
C ILE A 473 10.07 41.79 6.87
N ILE A 474 9.23 42.24 5.94
CA ILE A 474 9.25 43.64 5.46
C ILE A 474 8.57 44.60 6.45
N HIS A 475 9.01 45.87 6.47
CA HIS A 475 8.25 46.94 7.12
C HIS A 475 6.89 47.15 6.46
N LEU A 476 5.89 47.50 7.26
CA LEU A 476 4.49 47.71 6.88
C LEU A 476 3.90 48.80 7.79
N ASP A 477 2.99 49.62 7.26
CA ASP A 477 2.39 50.73 8.00
C ASP A 477 1.03 50.38 8.63
N SER A 478 0.43 49.23 8.28
CA SER A 478 -0.85 48.79 8.86
C SER A 478 -1.07 47.27 8.94
N LEU A 479 -2.03 46.87 9.80
CA LEU A 479 -2.49 45.47 9.92
C LEU A 479 -3.18 44.94 8.64
N GLU A 480 -3.79 45.79 7.81
CA GLU A 480 -4.42 45.38 6.55
C GLU A 480 -3.38 45.14 5.44
N GLU A 481 -2.30 45.94 5.41
CA GLU A 481 -1.14 45.66 4.56
C GLU A 481 -0.48 44.33 4.95
N ARG A 482 -0.38 43.99 6.24
CA ARG A 482 0.12 42.68 6.69
C ARG A 482 -0.72 41.50 6.17
N LYS A 483 -2.05 41.62 6.18
CA LYS A 483 -2.95 40.58 5.63
C LYS A 483 -2.78 40.39 4.12
N THR A 484 -2.43 41.45 3.40
CA THR A 484 -2.30 41.45 1.93
C THR A 484 -0.87 41.31 1.42
N ALA A 485 0.13 41.40 2.30
CA ALA A 485 1.55 41.26 1.99
C ALA A 485 1.86 39.89 1.35
N ALA A 486 2.64 39.91 0.27
CA ALA A 486 2.94 38.73 -0.54
C ALA A 486 3.61 37.60 0.26
N LEU A 487 3.13 36.37 0.07
CA LEU A 487 3.43 35.22 0.92
C LEU A 487 4.92 34.89 1.09
N LYS A 488 5.74 35.23 0.08
CA LYS A 488 7.21 35.11 0.12
C LYS A 488 7.90 35.86 1.29
N TYR A 489 7.21 36.81 1.92
CA TYR A 489 7.72 37.59 3.05
C TYR A 489 7.32 37.00 4.43
N ALA A 490 6.65 35.84 4.48
CA ALA A 490 6.28 35.21 5.75
C ALA A 490 7.49 34.65 6.51
N LYS A 491 8.46 34.06 5.79
CA LYS A 491 9.67 33.46 6.38
C LYS A 491 10.95 34.26 6.12
N THR A 492 11.96 34.00 6.93
CA THR A 492 13.37 34.32 6.63
C THR A 492 14.18 33.04 6.38
N ASP A 493 15.35 33.19 5.76
CA ASP A 493 16.38 32.16 5.59
C ASP A 493 17.70 32.70 6.14
N PHE A 494 18.33 31.99 7.08
CA PHE A 494 19.59 32.40 7.69
C PHE A 494 20.82 31.87 6.94
N VAL A 495 21.96 32.51 7.19
CA VAL A 495 23.25 32.29 6.52
C VAL A 495 24.39 32.23 7.54
N SER A 496 25.64 32.07 7.07
CA SER A 496 26.83 31.86 7.91
C SER A 496 26.66 30.65 8.84
N ASP A 497 26.91 30.79 10.14
CA ASP A 497 26.75 29.74 11.14
C ASP A 497 25.36 29.10 11.17
N PHE A 498 24.33 29.86 10.79
CA PHE A 498 22.93 29.46 10.76
C PHE A 498 22.47 29.01 9.35
N ASP A 499 23.38 28.76 8.41
CA ASP A 499 23.05 28.27 7.07
C ASP A 499 22.16 27.00 7.12
N GLY A 500 21.05 27.08 6.38
CA GLY A 500 20.04 26.03 6.32
C GLY A 500 18.94 26.15 7.38
N TRP A 501 19.03 27.09 8.32
CA TRP A 501 17.90 27.47 9.16
C TRP A 501 16.95 28.37 8.35
N ALA A 502 15.66 28.03 8.32
CA ALA A 502 14.60 28.91 7.82
C ALA A 502 13.42 28.91 8.80
N LEU A 503 12.76 30.05 9.03
CA LEU A 503 11.63 30.14 9.96
C LEU A 503 10.63 31.24 9.62
N PHE A 504 9.38 31.09 10.06
CA PHE A 504 8.50 32.22 10.36
C PHE A 504 8.15 32.27 11.84
N TYR A 505 7.71 33.44 12.28
CA TYR A 505 7.28 33.71 13.64
C TYR A 505 5.81 34.15 13.64
N CYS A 506 5.04 33.69 14.61
CA CYS A 506 3.63 34.05 14.74
C CYS A 506 3.18 34.13 16.20
N LYS A 507 2.06 34.80 16.41
CA LYS A 507 1.44 34.98 17.73
C LYS A 507 0.23 34.05 17.84
N GLY A 508 0.15 33.32 18.94
CA GLY A 508 -0.86 32.29 19.19
C GLY A 508 -2.22 32.83 19.64
N PRO A 509 -3.22 31.94 19.82
CA PRO A 509 -4.61 32.30 20.14
C PRO A 509 -4.81 32.99 21.49
N ASN A 510 -3.82 32.99 22.38
CA ASN A 510 -3.81 33.71 23.66
C ASN A 510 -2.63 34.70 23.77
N GLY A 511 -1.93 34.98 22.66
CA GLY A 511 -0.70 35.79 22.66
C GLY A 511 0.58 35.01 22.97
N GLU A 512 0.54 33.67 22.90
CA GLU A 512 1.72 32.82 22.94
C GLU A 512 2.69 33.23 21.83
N GLN A 513 3.99 33.20 22.11
CA GLN A 513 5.00 33.40 21.08
C GLN A 513 5.26 32.03 20.42
N LEU A 514 5.15 31.94 19.10
CA LEU A 514 5.24 30.67 18.37
C LEU A 514 6.20 30.83 17.18
N GLU A 515 7.07 29.85 17.00
CA GLU A 515 8.00 29.79 15.87
C GLU A 515 7.75 28.51 15.07
N PHE A 516 7.91 28.57 13.75
CA PHE A 516 7.82 27.42 12.86
C PHE A 516 9.04 27.41 11.94
N ASN A 517 9.93 26.44 12.14
CA ASN A 517 11.23 26.40 11.49
C ASN A 517 11.52 25.09 10.73
N GLN A 518 12.57 25.15 9.91
CA GLN A 518 13.30 24.01 9.38
C GLN A 518 14.77 24.18 9.69
N VAL A 519 15.43 23.08 10.04
CA VAL A 519 16.86 23.04 10.33
C VAL A 519 17.51 22.11 9.30
N ARG A 520 18.16 22.70 8.30
CA ARG A 520 18.83 22.02 7.16
C ARG A 520 20.35 22.30 7.19
N ARG A 521 21.10 21.67 6.28
CA ARG A 521 22.55 21.92 6.02
C ARG A 521 23.40 22.04 7.30
N THR A 522 24.29 23.03 7.35
CA THR A 522 25.22 23.38 8.43
C THR A 522 24.53 23.46 9.80
N ALA A 523 23.34 24.07 9.88
CA ALA A 523 22.56 24.10 11.12
C ALA A 523 22.16 22.68 11.57
N LYS A 524 21.68 21.84 10.65
CA LYS A 524 21.25 20.45 10.96
C LYS A 524 22.40 19.59 11.45
N GLU A 525 23.59 19.78 10.88
CA GLU A 525 24.82 19.11 11.31
C GLU A 525 25.16 19.46 12.76
N ARG A 526 25.14 20.75 13.12
CA ARG A 526 25.41 21.24 14.48
C ARG A 526 24.39 20.76 15.52
N PHE A 527 23.09 20.79 15.22
CA PHE A 527 22.06 20.22 16.12
C PHE A 527 22.20 18.71 16.27
N SER A 528 22.53 18.00 15.19
CA SER A 528 22.80 16.56 15.25
C SER A 528 24.06 16.24 16.06
N GLU A 529 25.07 17.11 16.01
CA GLU A 529 26.30 16.98 16.79
C GLU A 529 26.06 17.17 18.29
N ALA A 530 25.43 18.28 18.70
CA ALA A 530 25.05 18.51 20.09
C ALA A 530 24.11 17.42 20.65
N GLN A 531 23.19 16.89 19.83
CA GLN A 531 22.37 15.73 20.18
C GLN A 531 23.22 14.46 20.43
N ARG A 532 24.18 14.14 19.54
CA ARG A 532 25.10 13.01 19.70
C ARG A 532 26.01 13.19 20.92
N GLU A 533 26.54 14.38 21.14
CA GLU A 533 27.35 14.68 22.33
C GLU A 533 26.56 14.54 23.62
N TYR A 534 25.31 15.03 23.66
CA TYR A 534 24.45 14.89 24.83
C TYR A 534 24.13 13.42 25.11
N ASN A 535 23.77 12.66 24.06
CA ASN A 535 23.55 11.22 24.13
C ASN A 535 24.79 10.47 24.66
N SER A 536 25.97 10.75 24.11
CA SER A 536 27.24 10.16 24.54
C SER A 536 27.60 10.52 25.99
N SER A 537 27.37 11.77 26.39
CA SER A 537 27.70 12.27 27.74
C SER A 537 26.77 11.70 28.83
N ASN A 538 25.50 11.44 28.49
CA ASN A 538 24.45 11.08 29.46
C ASN A 538 23.93 9.64 29.32
N GLY A 539 24.40 8.87 28.33
CA GLY A 539 23.95 7.50 28.08
C GLY A 539 22.54 7.39 27.48
N THR A 540 22.03 8.46 26.85
CA THR A 540 20.71 8.50 26.20
C THR A 540 20.79 8.19 24.69
N ASN A 541 19.65 7.97 24.05
CA ASN A 541 19.57 7.62 22.63
C ASN A 541 18.41 8.36 21.91
N TYR A 542 18.42 9.69 21.97
CA TYR A 542 17.44 10.55 21.31
C TYR A 542 17.84 10.86 19.85
N TRP A 543 16.88 10.83 18.92
CA TRP A 543 17.12 10.83 17.46
C TRP A 543 16.35 11.92 16.68
N PHE A 544 15.89 12.96 17.38
CA PHE A 544 14.95 13.99 16.91
C PHE A 544 15.23 14.60 15.52
N TYR A 545 16.47 14.98 15.21
CA TYR A 545 16.75 15.76 13.99
C TYR A 545 16.84 14.93 12.71
N ASN A 546 17.09 13.62 12.81
CA ASN A 546 17.39 12.77 11.64
C ASN A 546 16.36 11.67 11.35
N ASN A 547 15.28 11.55 12.13
CA ASN A 547 14.21 10.52 12.00
C ASN A 547 14.71 9.08 11.85
N SER A 548 15.95 8.82 12.28
CA SER A 548 16.70 7.58 12.10
C SER A 548 17.43 7.31 13.40
N ALA A 549 17.42 6.07 13.88
CA ALA A 549 18.30 5.67 14.99
C ALA A 549 19.76 5.98 14.61
N PRO A 550 20.58 6.53 15.51
CA PRO A 550 21.87 7.07 15.12
C PRO A 550 22.85 5.96 14.70
N GLU A 551 23.42 6.10 13.50
CA GLU A 551 24.68 5.43 13.18
C GLU A 551 25.77 5.91 14.13
N TYR A 552 26.55 4.99 14.68
CA TYR A 552 27.48 5.27 15.77
C TYR A 552 28.81 5.85 15.26
N THR A 553 29.06 7.13 15.56
CA THR A 553 30.38 7.75 15.45
C THR A 553 31.11 7.72 16.80
N ASN A 554 32.39 7.33 16.80
CA ASN A 554 33.19 7.17 18.03
C ASN A 554 33.55 8.52 18.67
N GLY A 555 32.88 8.86 19.79
CA GLY A 555 33.09 10.11 20.55
C GLY A 555 33.95 9.96 21.81
N ASN A 556 35.23 9.57 21.67
CA ASN A 556 36.31 9.70 22.66
C ASN A 556 35.99 9.54 24.18
N GLY A 557 35.61 8.32 24.60
CA GLY A 557 35.49 7.93 26.03
C GLY A 557 36.44 6.82 26.48
N LYS A 558 37.57 6.62 25.78
CA LYS A 558 38.18 5.31 25.47
C LYS A 558 37.21 4.43 24.68
N ASN A 559 37.67 4.00 23.50
CA ASN A 559 37.05 2.97 22.65
C ASN A 559 36.14 2.01 23.44
N ARG A 560 34.83 1.98 23.19
CA ARG A 560 33.87 1.10 23.88
C ARG A 560 32.78 0.69 22.91
N LEU A 561 32.49 -0.60 22.80
CA LEU A 561 31.38 -1.10 22.01
C LEU A 561 30.16 -1.17 22.92
N HIS A 562 29.26 -0.20 22.77
CA HIS A 562 28.04 -0.09 23.55
C HIS A 562 26.83 0.16 22.65
N GLY A 563 25.73 -0.53 22.97
CA GLY A 563 24.45 -0.36 22.31
C GLY A 563 23.34 -1.01 23.14
N SER A 564 22.09 -0.56 22.98
CA SER A 564 20.95 -1.07 23.75
C SER A 564 19.64 -0.90 22.98
N TYR A 565 18.72 -1.86 23.11
CA TYR A 565 17.37 -1.81 22.55
C TYR A 565 16.38 -2.56 23.47
N SER A 566 15.12 -2.12 23.54
CA SER A 566 14.07 -2.79 24.32
C SER A 566 12.68 -2.70 23.65
N VAL A 567 11.81 -3.67 23.96
CA VAL A 567 10.45 -3.80 23.41
C VAL A 567 9.51 -4.47 24.42
N ALA A 568 8.21 -4.20 24.34
CA ALA A 568 7.19 -4.94 25.08
C ALA A 568 6.92 -6.32 24.44
N VAL A 569 6.79 -7.35 25.27
CA VAL A 569 6.54 -8.75 24.88
C VAL A 569 5.19 -9.21 25.43
N ASN A 570 4.31 -9.69 24.56
CA ASN A 570 2.97 -10.18 24.85
C ASN A 570 2.97 -11.65 25.31
N ALA A 571 3.70 -11.93 26.40
CA ALA A 571 3.82 -13.26 26.97
C ALA A 571 4.07 -13.19 28.49
N PRO A 572 3.80 -14.28 29.24
CA PRO A 572 4.18 -14.37 30.65
C PRO A 572 5.71 -14.23 30.83
N ILE A 573 6.13 -13.55 31.89
CA ILE A 573 7.56 -13.31 32.19
C ILE A 573 8.32 -14.63 32.41
N GLU A 574 7.61 -15.68 32.82
CA GLU A 574 8.08 -17.05 32.98
C GLU A 574 8.57 -17.66 31.65
N LYS A 575 7.92 -17.37 30.52
CA LYS A 575 8.37 -17.86 29.19
C LYS A 575 9.69 -17.22 28.77
N ILE A 576 9.87 -15.93 29.05
CA ILE A 576 11.13 -15.20 28.79
C ILE A 576 12.26 -15.85 29.61
N TRP A 577 12.00 -16.11 30.90
CA TRP A 577 12.95 -16.79 31.78
C TRP A 577 13.26 -18.22 31.36
N GLN A 578 12.27 -18.97 30.84
CA GLN A 578 12.49 -20.32 30.30
C GLN A 578 13.47 -20.27 29.13
N VAL A 579 13.19 -19.45 28.11
CA VAL A 579 14.03 -19.34 26.90
C VAL A 579 15.46 -18.88 27.25
N TRP A 580 15.63 -17.94 28.18
CA TRP A 580 16.96 -17.54 28.65
C TRP A 580 17.69 -18.64 29.44
N THR A 581 16.97 -19.43 30.24
CA THR A 581 17.56 -20.58 30.93
C THR A 581 18.04 -21.63 29.91
N GLU A 582 17.23 -21.95 28.90
CA GLU A 582 17.59 -22.88 27.83
C GLU A 582 18.80 -22.37 27.00
N GLN A 583 18.85 -21.06 26.71
CA GLN A 583 19.99 -20.43 26.02
C GLN A 583 21.28 -20.39 26.86
N ALA A 584 21.18 -20.26 28.18
CA ALA A 584 22.33 -20.27 29.09
C ALA A 584 22.98 -21.66 29.14
N TYR A 585 22.16 -22.69 29.35
CA TYR A 585 22.59 -24.08 29.56
C TYR A 585 22.67 -24.93 28.27
N CYS A 586 22.56 -24.31 27.09
CA CYS A 586 22.53 -25.00 25.80
C CYS A 586 23.79 -25.86 25.52
N GLU A 587 23.59 -27.14 25.20
CA GLU A 587 24.65 -28.14 24.94
C GLU A 587 25.59 -27.79 23.78
N LYS A 588 25.23 -26.82 22.94
CA LYS A 588 26.07 -26.27 21.86
C LYS A 588 27.36 -25.61 22.36
N PHE A 589 27.46 -25.32 23.65
CA PHE A 589 28.62 -24.70 24.29
C PHE A 589 29.12 -25.60 25.43
N PRO A 590 30.36 -26.14 25.37
CA PRO A 590 30.91 -26.97 26.44
C PRO A 590 30.91 -26.24 27.78
N ILE A 591 30.10 -26.71 28.73
CA ILE A 591 30.04 -26.16 30.08
C ILE A 591 31.27 -26.63 30.85
N LEU A 592 32.11 -25.67 31.23
CA LEU A 592 33.37 -25.88 31.94
C LEU A 592 33.16 -25.93 33.46
N GLU A 593 32.22 -25.13 33.98
CA GLU A 593 31.86 -25.07 35.39
C GLU A 593 30.40 -24.67 35.55
N ARG A 594 29.74 -25.13 36.62
CA ARG A 594 28.36 -24.76 36.99
C ARG A 594 28.37 -24.07 38.35
N TYR A 595 27.67 -22.95 38.45
CA TYR A 595 27.48 -22.18 39.67
C TYR A 595 25.99 -22.18 40.05
N HIS A 596 25.66 -21.73 41.26
CA HIS A 596 24.26 -21.56 41.68
C HIS A 596 23.49 -20.51 40.84
N ASP A 597 24.23 -19.56 40.26
CA ASP A 597 23.74 -18.40 39.52
C ASP A 597 23.90 -18.55 38.00
N GLY A 598 24.48 -19.65 37.50
CA GLY A 598 24.72 -19.83 36.07
C GLY A 598 25.89 -20.75 35.72
N VAL A 599 26.62 -20.45 34.65
CA VAL A 599 27.66 -21.34 34.08
C VAL A 599 28.88 -20.59 33.56
N LEU A 600 30.05 -21.24 33.65
CA LEU A 600 31.18 -20.96 32.79
C LEU A 600 31.13 -21.91 31.58
N ARG A 601 31.14 -21.36 30.36
CA ARG A 601 31.07 -22.15 29.12
C ARG A 601 32.12 -21.70 28.10
N GLU A 602 32.56 -22.64 27.27
CA GLU A 602 33.41 -22.39 26.11
C GLU A 602 32.58 -22.11 24.87
N VAL A 603 33.00 -21.13 24.08
CA VAL A 603 32.36 -20.73 22.82
C VAL A 603 33.43 -20.72 21.74
N LYS A 604 33.19 -21.46 20.66
CA LYS A 604 34.08 -21.53 19.49
C LYS A 604 33.37 -20.88 18.31
N MET A 605 33.99 -19.84 17.75
CA MET A 605 33.57 -19.17 16.53
C MET A 605 34.67 -19.32 15.47
N PRO A 606 34.37 -19.19 14.17
CA PRO A 606 35.39 -19.23 13.13
C PRO A 606 36.49 -18.18 13.39
N GLY A 607 37.72 -18.65 13.64
CA GLY A 607 38.87 -17.82 13.99
C GLY A 607 39.15 -17.62 15.49
N MET A 608 38.22 -17.96 16.40
CA MET A 608 38.32 -17.53 17.80
C MET A 608 37.68 -18.51 18.81
N GLU A 609 38.47 -18.94 19.80
CA GLU A 609 37.98 -19.67 20.97
C GLU A 609 37.95 -18.74 22.19
N MET A 610 36.84 -18.74 22.94
CA MET A 610 36.63 -17.82 24.06
C MET A 610 35.83 -18.48 25.20
N LYS A 611 35.90 -17.90 26.40
CA LYS A 611 35.13 -18.34 27.57
C LYS A 611 34.14 -17.26 27.99
N GLN A 612 32.93 -17.67 28.33
CA GLN A 612 31.83 -16.82 28.78
C GLN A 612 31.34 -17.29 30.15
N ARG A 613 31.16 -16.39 31.11
CA ARG A 613 30.35 -16.64 32.30
C ARG A 613 28.95 -16.10 32.05
N VAL A 614 27.96 -16.99 32.01
CA VAL A 614 26.54 -16.62 32.03
C VAL A 614 26.08 -16.60 33.47
N THR A 615 25.44 -15.51 33.91
CA THR A 615 24.80 -15.37 35.23
C THR A 615 23.34 -14.96 35.03
N ILE A 616 22.43 -15.56 35.79
CA ILE A 616 20.97 -15.36 35.75
C ILE A 616 20.51 -14.86 37.12
N ASP A 617 20.10 -13.60 37.22
CA ASP A 617 19.49 -13.02 38.41
C ASP A 617 18.01 -12.70 38.17
N LYS A 618 17.14 -13.59 38.66
CA LYS A 618 15.68 -13.44 38.56
C LYS A 618 15.10 -12.40 39.52
N GLN A 619 15.85 -11.92 40.51
CA GLN A 619 15.42 -10.85 41.41
C GLN A 619 15.78 -9.47 40.84
N ALA A 620 16.97 -9.33 40.26
CA ALA A 620 17.39 -8.10 39.56
C ALA A 620 16.79 -7.95 38.15
N GLY A 621 16.12 -8.99 37.63
CA GLY A 621 15.51 -8.95 36.30
C GLY A 621 16.51 -9.11 35.15
N THR A 622 17.66 -9.76 35.36
CA THR A 622 18.74 -9.81 34.36
C THR A 622 19.30 -11.21 34.08
N MET A 623 19.83 -11.38 32.86
CA MET A 623 20.81 -12.41 32.53
C MET A 623 22.01 -11.73 31.86
N SER A 624 23.20 -11.86 32.45
CA SER A 624 24.44 -11.33 31.86
C SER A 624 25.32 -12.44 31.29
N ILE A 625 26.14 -12.07 30.30
CA ILE A 625 27.13 -12.94 29.65
C ILE A 625 28.46 -12.19 29.62
N ALA A 626 29.29 -12.40 30.65
CA ALA A 626 30.59 -11.74 30.81
C ALA A 626 31.70 -12.48 30.05
N LEU A 627 32.61 -11.72 29.44
CA LEU A 627 33.77 -12.26 28.73
C LEU A 627 34.90 -12.61 29.71
N VAL A 628 35.38 -13.85 29.66
CA VAL A 628 36.40 -14.37 30.59
C VAL A 628 37.74 -14.52 29.86
N ASN A 629 38.73 -13.74 30.27
CA ASN A 629 40.12 -13.75 29.76
C ASN A 629 40.24 -13.60 28.22
N HIS A 630 39.29 -12.89 27.61
CA HIS A 630 39.20 -12.75 26.16
C HIS A 630 40.23 -11.71 25.65
N PRO A 631 41.06 -12.03 24.64
CA PRO A 631 42.27 -11.24 24.32
C PRO A 631 42.00 -9.85 23.73
N LEU A 632 40.82 -9.63 23.16
CA LEU A 632 40.47 -8.38 22.50
C LEU A 632 39.56 -7.47 23.34
N PHE A 633 38.68 -8.03 24.19
CA PHE A 633 37.66 -7.28 24.93
C PHE A 633 37.39 -7.87 26.31
N THR A 634 37.24 -7.00 27.31
CA THR A 634 36.54 -7.28 28.57
C THR A 634 35.10 -6.74 28.51
N GLY A 635 34.28 -7.02 29.52
CA GLY A 635 32.89 -6.55 29.60
C GLY A 635 31.87 -7.68 29.44
N GLN A 636 30.63 -7.32 29.13
CA GLN A 636 29.49 -8.23 29.14
C GLN A 636 28.37 -7.85 28.16
N PHE A 637 27.58 -8.85 27.80
CA PHE A 637 26.23 -8.68 27.25
C PHE A 637 25.24 -8.74 28.43
N ILE A 638 24.17 -7.96 28.39
CA ILE A 638 23.14 -7.89 29.45
C ILE A 638 21.77 -7.96 28.81
N ASN A 639 21.04 -9.03 29.09
CA ASN A 639 19.61 -9.13 28.81
C ASN A 639 18.87 -8.70 30.08
N HIS A 640 17.90 -7.79 29.96
CA HIS A 640 17.07 -7.32 31.08
C HIS A 640 15.58 -7.49 30.77
N VAL A 641 14.80 -7.83 31.78
CA VAL A 641 13.34 -7.94 31.73
C VAL A 641 12.72 -7.20 32.91
N TYR A 642 11.78 -6.32 32.62
CA TYR A 642 11.06 -5.51 33.61
C TYR A 642 9.56 -5.62 33.38
N GLN A 643 8.78 -5.74 34.46
CA GLN A 643 7.33 -5.73 34.44
C GLN A 643 6.85 -4.82 35.58
N ASN A 644 5.84 -3.99 35.35
CA ASN A 644 5.45 -2.97 36.32
C ASN A 644 4.77 -3.61 37.56
N PRO A 645 5.38 -3.56 38.76
CA PRO A 645 4.82 -4.22 39.94
C PRO A 645 3.50 -3.60 40.44
N ARG A 646 3.11 -2.44 39.89
CA ARG A 646 1.88 -1.71 40.25
C ARG A 646 0.72 -1.97 39.30
N GLU A 647 0.94 -2.66 38.18
CA GLU A 647 -0.05 -2.90 37.13
C GLU A 647 -0.15 -4.40 36.80
N PRO A 648 -1.01 -5.16 37.51
CA PRO A 648 -1.25 -6.57 37.23
C PRO A 648 -1.74 -6.78 35.79
N GLY A 649 -1.02 -7.58 35.01
CA GLY A 649 -1.31 -7.80 33.59
C GLY A 649 -0.56 -6.88 32.61
N SER A 650 0.29 -5.96 33.09
CA SER A 650 1.22 -5.22 32.22
C SER A 650 2.16 -6.18 31.47
N SER A 651 2.35 -5.96 30.17
CA SER A 651 3.26 -6.77 29.34
C SER A 651 4.72 -6.55 29.77
N PRO A 652 5.53 -7.61 30.00
CA PRO A 652 6.95 -7.45 30.32
C PRO A 652 7.70 -6.76 29.17
N ILE A 653 8.53 -5.78 29.53
CA ILE A 653 9.49 -5.12 28.64
C ILE A 653 10.78 -5.92 28.71
N VAL A 654 11.31 -6.31 27.54
CA VAL A 654 12.59 -6.99 27.39
C VAL A 654 13.54 -6.13 26.59
N GLY A 655 14.79 -6.03 27.03
CA GLY A 655 15.84 -5.38 26.27
C GLY A 655 17.19 -6.07 26.37
N PHE A 656 18.01 -5.89 25.35
CA PHE A 656 19.38 -6.35 25.27
C PHE A 656 20.31 -5.14 25.26
N THR A 657 21.43 -5.25 25.96
CA THR A 657 22.48 -4.25 26.05
C THR A 657 23.83 -4.93 25.85
N ILE A 658 24.70 -4.32 25.05
CA ILE A 658 26.08 -4.77 24.85
C ILE A 658 27.00 -3.75 25.52
N ASP A 659 27.98 -4.21 26.28
CA ASP A 659 28.94 -3.35 26.98
C ASP A 659 30.33 -3.99 27.00
N LEU A 660 31.10 -3.75 25.94
CA LEU A 660 32.43 -4.33 25.75
C LEU A 660 33.52 -3.27 25.66
N HIS A 661 34.57 -3.46 26.45
CA HIS A 661 35.72 -2.58 26.55
C HIS A 661 36.95 -3.29 25.92
N PRO A 662 37.57 -2.76 24.86
CA PRO A 662 38.75 -3.34 24.25
C PRO A 662 39.95 -3.29 25.21
N VAL A 663 40.76 -4.36 25.18
CA VAL A 663 41.94 -4.49 26.05
C VAL A 663 43.03 -3.50 25.65
N ASN A 664 43.10 -3.09 24.37
CA ASN A 664 44.00 -2.06 23.86
C ASN A 664 43.47 -1.42 22.57
N GLU A 665 44.13 -0.36 22.08
CA GLU A 665 43.68 0.38 20.89
C GLU A 665 43.69 -0.42 19.58
N ASN A 666 44.51 -1.47 19.48
CA ASN A 666 44.54 -2.33 18.31
C ASN A 666 43.46 -3.42 18.35
N SER A 667 42.80 -3.65 19.49
CA SER A 667 41.73 -4.63 19.61
C SER A 667 40.59 -4.37 18.63
N LEU A 668 40.14 -3.11 18.47
CA LEU A 668 39.11 -2.74 17.48
C LEU A 668 39.55 -2.95 16.02
N LYS A 669 40.85 -3.08 15.76
CA LYS A 669 41.43 -3.26 14.41
C LYS A 669 41.71 -4.73 14.10
N HIS A 670 41.55 -5.64 15.07
CA HIS A 670 41.77 -7.07 14.88
C HIS A 670 40.67 -7.68 14.01
N GLN A 671 40.99 -8.71 13.22
CA GLN A 671 40.02 -9.32 12.30
C GLN A 671 38.79 -9.87 13.04
N ASP A 672 39.00 -10.55 14.17
CA ASP A 672 37.93 -11.19 14.95
C ASP A 672 37.08 -10.18 15.74
N ALA A 673 37.56 -8.94 15.90
CA ALA A 673 36.79 -7.88 16.54
C ALA A 673 35.59 -7.45 15.69
N LYS A 674 35.61 -7.69 14.37
CA LYS A 674 34.50 -7.38 13.46
C LYS A 674 33.17 -7.97 13.94
N GLY A 675 33.18 -9.20 14.48
CA GLY A 675 31.96 -9.83 14.99
C GLY A 675 31.34 -9.10 16.19
N PHE A 676 32.17 -8.55 17.10
CA PHE A 676 31.71 -7.75 18.23
C PHE A 676 31.26 -6.35 17.80
N ILE A 677 31.97 -5.74 16.85
CA ILE A 677 31.60 -4.43 16.29
C ILE A 677 30.26 -4.51 15.57
N GLU A 678 30.04 -5.55 14.76
CA GLU A 678 28.78 -5.80 14.05
C GLU A 678 27.63 -6.11 15.01
N ALA A 679 27.87 -6.96 16.02
CA ALA A 679 26.85 -7.29 17.02
C ALA A 679 26.43 -6.08 17.88
N ALA A 680 27.34 -5.14 18.13
CA ALA A 680 27.09 -3.94 18.92
C ALA A 680 26.24 -2.86 18.20
N LYS A 681 25.99 -3.00 16.89
CA LYS A 681 25.20 -2.03 16.14
C LYS A 681 23.71 -2.05 16.54
N PRO A 682 23.01 -0.90 16.56
CA PRO A 682 21.61 -0.81 17.00
C PRO A 682 20.67 -1.80 16.29
N GLU A 683 20.80 -1.95 14.96
CA GLU A 683 19.96 -2.84 14.17
C GLU A 683 20.17 -4.33 14.50
N LYS A 684 21.38 -4.73 14.92
CA LYS A 684 21.68 -6.11 15.31
C LYS A 684 21.21 -6.44 16.72
N ILE A 685 21.23 -5.47 17.62
CA ILE A 685 20.61 -5.58 18.94
C ILE A 685 19.07 -5.62 18.79
N GLN A 686 18.50 -4.77 17.92
CA GLN A 686 17.08 -4.78 17.58
C GLN A 686 16.64 -6.10 16.96
N GLU A 687 17.34 -6.61 15.93
CA GLU A 687 17.09 -7.95 15.34
C GLU A 687 17.08 -9.05 16.41
N ALA A 688 18.04 -9.04 17.34
CA ALA A 688 18.16 -10.05 18.40
C ALA A 688 17.00 -9.98 19.42
N VAL A 689 16.56 -8.77 19.79
CA VAL A 689 15.39 -8.57 20.67
C VAL A 689 14.09 -8.97 19.97
N TYR A 690 13.92 -8.65 18.68
CA TYR A 690 12.74 -9.09 17.91
C TYR A 690 12.72 -10.61 17.68
N GLN A 691 13.86 -11.26 17.45
CA GLN A 691 13.95 -12.73 17.38
C GLN A 691 13.51 -13.38 18.70
N LEU A 692 13.90 -12.84 19.85
CA LEU A 692 13.42 -13.31 21.15
C LEU A 692 11.91 -13.09 21.32
N LYS A 693 11.41 -11.89 20.98
CA LYS A 693 9.98 -11.56 21.02
C LYS A 693 9.15 -12.55 20.20
N GLN A 694 9.53 -12.78 18.95
CA GLN A 694 8.88 -13.77 18.07
C GLN A 694 8.93 -15.19 18.65
N LEU A 695 10.10 -15.64 19.13
CA LEU A 695 10.26 -16.97 19.71
C LEU A 695 9.32 -17.21 20.90
N VAL A 696 9.23 -16.23 21.80
CA VAL A 696 8.43 -16.28 23.04
C VAL A 696 6.92 -16.12 22.78
N GLU A 697 6.54 -15.29 21.80
CA GLU A 697 5.13 -15.04 21.45
C GLU A 697 4.54 -16.17 20.58
N ASN A 698 5.32 -16.76 19.67
CA ASN A 698 4.88 -17.86 18.82
C ASN A 698 4.71 -19.19 19.58
N THR A 699 5.14 -19.31 20.84
CA THR A 699 5.03 -20.55 21.65
C THR A 699 3.60 -20.80 22.19
N ASN A 700 2.57 -20.48 21.42
CA ASN A 700 1.15 -20.66 21.79
C ASN A 700 0.41 -21.73 20.96
N THR A 701 1.09 -22.41 20.02
CA THR A 701 0.51 -23.53 19.25
C THR A 701 1.35 -24.81 19.31
N GLN A 702 0.76 -25.82 19.96
CA GLN A 702 1.06 -27.25 19.89
C GLN A 702 2.32 -27.80 20.60
N GLU A 703 2.34 -29.12 20.73
CA GLU A 703 3.06 -29.90 21.76
C GLU A 703 4.28 -30.66 21.20
N GLU A 704 5.02 -31.33 22.10
CA GLU A 704 6.09 -32.32 21.88
C GLU A 704 5.94 -33.20 20.60
N LYS A 705 6.98 -33.65 19.85
CA LYS A 705 8.39 -34.05 20.10
C LYS A 705 9.03 -34.39 18.70
N PRO A 706 10.32 -34.80 18.56
CA PRO A 706 11.55 -34.48 19.30
C PRO A 706 12.66 -33.91 18.35
N MET A 707 13.84 -33.57 18.89
CA MET A 707 14.95 -32.98 18.12
C MET A 707 16.00 -34.03 17.67
N THR A 708 16.52 -33.92 16.44
CA THR A 708 17.79 -34.57 16.05
C THR A 708 18.71 -33.63 15.25
N GLN A 709 19.92 -33.48 15.78
CA GLN A 709 21.09 -32.68 15.38
C GLN A 709 21.34 -32.43 13.86
N SER A 710 21.67 -31.18 13.52
CA SER A 710 23.07 -30.82 13.18
C SER A 710 23.33 -29.31 13.34
N LEU A 711 24.60 -28.90 13.28
CA LEU A 711 25.09 -27.54 13.56
C LEU A 711 25.80 -26.93 12.35
N THR A 712 25.14 -26.01 11.64
CA THR A 712 25.78 -24.96 10.82
C THR A 712 24.85 -23.76 10.71
N ARG A 713 25.40 -22.54 10.69
CA ARG A 713 24.63 -21.30 10.47
C ARG A 713 25.22 -20.49 9.29
N PRO A 714 25.00 -20.92 8.03
CA PRO A 714 24.89 -19.99 6.92
C PRO A 714 23.48 -19.33 6.96
N GLY A 715 23.20 -18.40 6.04
CA GLY A 715 21.81 -18.24 5.58
C GLY A 715 21.40 -19.47 4.77
N SER A 716 20.10 -19.65 4.52
CA SER A 716 19.68 -20.58 3.47
C SER A 716 20.29 -20.14 2.14
N LYS A 717 20.49 -21.06 1.17
CA LYS A 717 20.96 -20.65 -0.17
C LYS A 717 19.97 -19.67 -0.81
N SER A 718 18.69 -19.80 -0.48
CA SER A 718 17.62 -18.84 -0.78
C SER A 718 17.93 -17.42 -0.27
N ASP A 719 18.51 -17.26 0.93
CA ASP A 719 18.96 -15.96 1.47
C ASP A 719 20.26 -15.45 0.82
N ILE A 720 21.03 -16.32 0.16
CA ILE A 720 22.16 -15.91 -0.68
C ILE A 720 21.64 -15.42 -2.04
N VAL A 721 20.67 -16.13 -2.62
CA VAL A 721 20.01 -15.76 -3.88
C VAL A 721 19.25 -14.43 -3.78
N ARG A 722 18.50 -14.18 -2.69
CA ARG A 722 17.84 -12.87 -2.47
C ARG A 722 18.84 -11.70 -2.51
N ARG A 723 19.96 -11.82 -1.78
CA ARG A 723 21.03 -10.80 -1.76
C ARG A 723 21.80 -10.71 -3.08
N MET A 724 21.86 -11.79 -3.85
CA MET A 724 22.41 -11.77 -5.22
C MET A 724 21.50 -10.96 -6.15
N PHE A 725 20.18 -11.13 -6.07
CA PHE A 725 19.23 -10.30 -6.81
C PHE A 725 19.29 -8.83 -6.38
N GLU A 726 19.26 -8.53 -5.07
CA GLU A 726 19.46 -7.16 -4.55
C GLU A 726 20.75 -6.50 -5.11
N ALA A 727 21.83 -7.26 -5.23
CA ALA A 727 23.08 -6.78 -5.84
C ALA A 727 22.94 -6.52 -7.36
N GLY A 728 22.16 -7.32 -8.08
CA GLY A 728 21.81 -7.07 -9.49
C GLY A 728 20.90 -5.85 -9.67
N GLU A 729 19.91 -5.67 -8.81
CA GLU A 729 18.98 -4.52 -8.79
C GLU A 729 19.67 -3.19 -8.50
N SER A 730 20.81 -3.23 -7.78
CA SER A 730 21.69 -2.07 -7.62
C SER A 730 22.40 -1.62 -8.92
N MET A 731 22.21 -2.34 -10.03
CA MET A 731 22.85 -2.15 -11.34
C MET A 731 24.39 -2.16 -11.29
N ASN A 732 24.96 -2.69 -10.21
CA ASN A 732 26.40 -2.72 -9.94
C ASN A 732 26.95 -4.13 -10.12
N VAL A 733 27.47 -4.41 -11.32
CA VAL A 733 28.00 -5.75 -11.68
C VAL A 733 29.17 -6.16 -10.79
N GLU A 734 29.98 -5.22 -10.28
CA GLU A 734 31.05 -5.51 -9.32
C GLU A 734 30.53 -5.96 -7.94
N ASN A 735 29.26 -5.70 -7.61
CA ASN A 735 28.60 -6.32 -6.46
C ASN A 735 28.00 -7.68 -6.82
N PHE A 736 27.37 -7.80 -7.99
CA PHE A 736 26.74 -9.04 -8.47
C PHE A 736 27.75 -10.20 -8.63
N VAL A 737 28.91 -9.97 -9.25
CA VAL A 737 29.87 -11.04 -9.52
C VAL A 737 30.54 -11.62 -8.27
N LYS A 738 30.47 -10.95 -7.11
CA LYS A 738 31.05 -11.43 -5.84
C LYS A 738 30.43 -12.74 -5.35
N PHE A 739 29.17 -13.00 -5.72
CA PHE A 739 28.41 -14.19 -5.35
C PHE A 739 28.85 -15.47 -6.10
N TYR A 740 29.62 -15.34 -7.18
CA TYR A 740 29.99 -16.44 -8.06
C TYR A 740 31.36 -17.05 -7.71
N THR A 741 31.57 -18.31 -8.09
CA THR A 741 32.89 -18.93 -8.13
C THR A 741 33.70 -18.45 -9.34
N GLU A 742 35.03 -18.54 -9.29
CA GLU A 742 35.91 -18.15 -10.42
C GLU A 742 35.65 -18.98 -11.67
N ASP A 743 35.22 -20.24 -11.48
CA ASP A 743 34.86 -21.21 -12.51
C ASP A 743 33.34 -21.33 -12.73
N ALA A 744 32.57 -20.28 -12.44
CA ALA A 744 31.11 -20.29 -12.57
C ALA A 744 30.61 -20.28 -14.02
N HIS A 745 29.42 -20.85 -14.24
CA HIS A 745 28.66 -20.74 -15.48
C HIS A 745 27.48 -19.79 -15.27
N TYR A 746 27.39 -18.73 -16.06
CA TYR A 746 26.22 -17.86 -16.13
C TYR A 746 25.60 -17.97 -17.52
N GLN A 747 24.37 -18.46 -17.62
CA GLN A 747 23.63 -18.48 -18.88
C GLN A 747 22.35 -17.67 -18.72
N PHE A 748 22.10 -16.78 -19.68
CA PHE A 748 20.85 -16.03 -19.77
C PHE A 748 20.12 -16.53 -21.02
N SER A 749 19.01 -17.26 -20.88
CA SER A 749 18.21 -17.78 -21.98
C SER A 749 19.05 -18.49 -23.08
N ASN A 750 18.76 -18.29 -24.38
CA ASN A 750 19.54 -18.80 -25.50
C ASN A 750 20.89 -18.08 -25.79
N PHE A 751 21.33 -17.12 -24.96
CA PHE A 751 22.62 -16.45 -25.12
C PHE A 751 23.79 -17.40 -24.77
N PRO A 752 25.02 -17.14 -25.28
CA PRO A 752 26.20 -17.93 -24.92
C PRO A 752 26.47 -17.92 -23.42
N VAL A 753 26.93 -19.05 -22.88
CA VAL A 753 27.36 -19.15 -21.47
C VAL A 753 28.54 -18.21 -21.23
N ALA A 754 28.39 -17.33 -20.25
CA ALA A 754 29.44 -16.48 -19.71
C ALA A 754 30.20 -17.26 -18.61
N TYR A 755 31.53 -17.31 -18.73
CA TYR A 755 32.38 -18.09 -17.83
C TYR A 755 33.07 -17.18 -16.81
N GLY A 756 32.84 -17.47 -15.53
CA GLY A 756 33.40 -16.77 -14.37
C GLY A 756 32.99 -15.30 -14.24
N PRO A 757 33.49 -14.61 -13.19
CA PRO A 757 33.23 -13.19 -12.94
C PRO A 757 33.56 -12.27 -14.12
N GLN A 758 34.55 -12.62 -14.94
CA GLN A 758 34.94 -11.82 -16.10
C GLN A 758 33.96 -11.93 -17.27
N GLY A 759 33.53 -13.15 -17.63
CA GLY A 759 32.51 -13.34 -18.66
C GLY A 759 31.19 -12.65 -18.29
N ILE A 760 30.81 -12.71 -17.01
CA ILE A 760 29.59 -12.03 -16.53
C ILE A 760 29.68 -10.51 -16.77
N ARG A 761 30.81 -9.86 -16.43
CA ARG A 761 31.04 -8.43 -16.74
C ARG A 761 30.88 -8.12 -18.22
N GLU A 762 31.56 -8.88 -19.08
CA GLU A 762 31.58 -8.66 -20.52
C GLU A 762 30.17 -8.85 -21.14
N SER A 763 29.44 -9.87 -20.72
CA SER A 763 28.04 -10.10 -21.15
C SER A 763 27.04 -9.06 -20.63
N SER A 764 27.37 -8.30 -19.58
CA SER A 764 26.44 -7.32 -18.96
C SER A 764 26.42 -5.95 -19.66
N VAL A 765 27.34 -5.65 -20.57
CA VAL A 765 27.55 -4.30 -21.10
C VAL A 765 26.31 -3.77 -21.86
N ASP A 766 25.82 -4.52 -22.84
CA ASP A 766 24.69 -4.08 -23.67
C ASP A 766 23.35 -4.08 -22.91
N PHE A 767 23.26 -4.91 -21.87
CA PHE A 767 22.17 -4.88 -20.91
C PHE A 767 22.14 -3.55 -20.13
N LEU A 768 23.25 -3.14 -19.51
CA LEU A 768 23.35 -1.87 -18.78
C LEU A 768 23.17 -0.63 -19.68
N ASN A 769 23.58 -0.71 -20.94
CA ASN A 769 23.35 0.34 -21.93
C ASN A 769 21.85 0.53 -22.29
N THR A 770 21.01 -0.48 -22.05
CA THR A 770 19.58 -0.47 -22.43
C THR A 770 18.66 -0.32 -21.22
N VAL A 771 18.97 -1.03 -20.13
CA VAL A 771 18.20 -1.10 -18.89
C VAL A 771 18.76 -0.11 -17.87
N ALA A 772 17.87 0.73 -17.34
CA ALA A 772 18.17 1.67 -16.26
C ALA A 772 17.98 1.04 -14.86
N LYS A 773 17.00 0.13 -14.70
CA LYS A 773 16.71 -0.59 -13.45
C LYS A 773 16.13 -1.98 -13.71
N VAL A 774 16.39 -2.92 -12.82
CA VAL A 774 15.75 -4.23 -12.74
C VAL A 774 15.19 -4.46 -11.32
N TYR A 775 14.13 -5.26 -11.18
CA TYR A 775 13.55 -5.71 -9.90
C TYR A 775 12.99 -7.13 -10.01
N HIS A 776 13.28 -8.02 -9.06
CA HIS A 776 12.91 -9.45 -9.09
C HIS A 776 11.78 -9.75 -8.09
N HIS A 777 10.56 -9.89 -8.59
CA HIS A 777 9.38 -10.23 -7.78
C HIS A 777 9.27 -11.76 -7.63
N ILE A 778 10.13 -12.30 -6.75
CA ILE A 778 10.17 -13.73 -6.39
C ILE A 778 8.78 -14.16 -5.92
N THR A 779 8.11 -14.97 -6.74
CA THR A 779 6.76 -15.48 -6.50
C THR A 779 6.83 -16.77 -5.67
N ASN A 780 7.73 -17.69 -6.05
CA ASN A 780 8.08 -18.86 -5.25
C ASN A 780 9.61 -19.07 -5.26
N ILE A 781 10.13 -19.67 -4.19
CA ILE A 781 11.53 -20.08 -4.08
C ILE A 781 11.62 -21.44 -3.37
N TRP A 782 12.45 -22.32 -3.90
CA TRP A 782 12.63 -23.68 -3.41
C TRP A 782 14.11 -24.03 -3.33
N GLU A 783 14.52 -24.74 -2.27
CA GLU A 783 15.93 -25.08 -2.02
C GLU A 783 16.09 -26.59 -1.88
N GLN A 784 16.66 -27.21 -2.92
CA GLN A 784 16.85 -28.65 -3.02
C GLN A 784 18.35 -28.98 -2.99
N GLY A 785 18.85 -29.28 -1.78
CA GLY A 785 20.25 -29.66 -1.54
C GLY A 785 21.23 -28.53 -1.81
N ASN A 786 21.81 -28.50 -3.02
CA ASN A 786 22.72 -27.43 -3.46
C ASN A 786 22.12 -26.51 -4.53
N THR A 787 20.89 -26.75 -4.98
CA THR A 787 20.25 -25.94 -6.01
C THR A 787 19.09 -25.16 -5.43
N VAL A 788 19.03 -23.87 -5.75
CA VAL A 788 17.86 -23.04 -5.53
C VAL A 788 17.12 -22.88 -6.85
N ILE A 789 15.79 -22.89 -6.79
CA ILE A 789 14.88 -22.65 -7.91
C ILE A 789 14.04 -21.42 -7.55
N CYS A 790 13.89 -20.46 -8.45
CA CYS A 790 13.07 -19.27 -8.24
C CYS A 790 12.07 -19.08 -9.38
N GLU A 791 10.75 -19.13 -9.11
CA GLU A 791 9.70 -18.70 -10.04
C GLU A 791 9.37 -17.23 -9.71
N MET A 792 9.46 -16.32 -10.70
CA MET A 792 9.36 -14.88 -10.44
C MET A 792 8.81 -14.08 -11.64
N GLU A 793 8.32 -12.87 -11.36
CA GLU A 793 8.12 -11.81 -12.36
C GLU A 793 9.30 -10.83 -12.25
N VAL A 794 10.01 -10.55 -13.33
CA VAL A 794 11.10 -9.56 -13.33
C VAL A 794 10.64 -8.29 -14.04
N THR A 795 10.72 -7.17 -13.34
CA THR A 795 10.42 -5.83 -13.88
C THR A 795 11.70 -5.18 -14.40
N TYR A 796 11.72 -4.84 -15.68
CA TYR A 796 12.78 -4.05 -16.32
C TYR A 796 12.28 -2.64 -16.62
N ILE A 797 13.12 -1.64 -16.35
CA ILE A 797 12.89 -0.25 -16.75
C ILE A 797 14.04 0.18 -17.64
N ARG A 798 13.76 0.60 -18.88
CA ARG A 798 14.74 1.13 -19.84
C ARG A 798 15.16 2.56 -19.51
N HIS A 799 16.28 3.02 -20.08
CA HIS A 799 16.69 4.44 -20.03
C HIS A 799 15.71 5.38 -20.75
N ASP A 800 14.86 4.87 -21.64
CA ASP A 800 13.74 5.62 -22.25
C ASP A 800 12.45 5.64 -21.40
N GLY A 801 12.49 5.09 -20.19
CA GLY A 801 11.37 5.08 -19.24
C GLY A 801 10.34 3.98 -19.46
N LYS A 802 10.43 3.17 -20.53
CA LYS A 802 9.52 2.04 -20.73
C LYS A 802 9.73 0.95 -19.68
N VAL A 803 8.62 0.39 -19.20
CA VAL A 803 8.58 -0.66 -18.17
C VAL A 803 8.05 -1.95 -18.79
N PHE A 804 8.74 -3.06 -18.54
CA PHE A 804 8.36 -4.40 -18.96
C PHE A 804 8.33 -5.31 -17.74
N ARG A 805 7.38 -6.24 -17.71
CA ARG A 805 7.33 -7.29 -16.70
C ARG A 805 7.25 -8.64 -17.38
N LEU A 806 8.20 -9.51 -17.07
CA LEU A 806 8.39 -10.76 -17.79
C LEU A 806 8.49 -11.92 -16.80
N PRO A 807 7.78 -13.05 -17.04
CA PRO A 807 7.95 -14.23 -16.22
C PRO A 807 9.34 -14.81 -16.43
N CYS A 808 9.97 -15.18 -15.34
CA CYS A 808 11.31 -15.77 -15.30
C CYS A 808 11.28 -17.00 -14.38
N CYS A 809 12.15 -17.96 -14.68
CA CYS A 809 12.51 -18.95 -13.69
C CYS A 809 14.03 -19.13 -13.67
N ASP A 810 14.65 -19.02 -12.50
CA ASP A 810 16.09 -19.16 -12.32
C ASP A 810 16.41 -20.47 -11.61
N THR A 811 17.53 -21.08 -12.00
CA THR A 811 18.17 -22.11 -11.18
C THR A 811 19.62 -21.81 -10.89
N ILE A 812 19.93 -21.93 -9.60
CA ILE A 812 21.16 -21.45 -8.98
C ILE A 812 21.80 -22.63 -8.24
N VAL A 813 22.79 -23.27 -8.86
CA VAL A 813 23.56 -24.37 -8.28
C VAL A 813 24.74 -23.80 -7.50
N PHE A 814 24.88 -24.20 -6.24
CA PHE A 814 25.91 -23.73 -5.32
C PHE A 814 27.06 -24.71 -5.12
N LYS A 815 28.25 -24.14 -4.85
CA LYS A 815 29.49 -24.82 -4.48
C LYS A 815 30.04 -24.14 -3.23
N GLY A 816 29.66 -24.68 -2.07
CA GLY A 816 29.82 -23.99 -0.79
C GLY A 816 28.76 -22.90 -0.62
N ASP A 817 29.21 -21.67 -0.36
CA ASP A 817 28.40 -20.45 -0.20
C ASP A 817 28.31 -19.58 -1.47
N LYS A 818 28.95 -20.01 -2.56
CA LYS A 818 28.99 -19.32 -3.86
C LYS A 818 28.23 -20.05 -4.96
N VAL A 819 27.74 -19.27 -5.93
CA VAL A 819 27.09 -19.75 -7.15
C VAL A 819 28.14 -20.35 -8.10
N GLN A 820 27.92 -21.61 -8.48
CA GLN A 820 28.70 -22.34 -9.48
C GLN A 820 27.99 -22.33 -10.84
N GLU A 821 26.66 -22.36 -10.85
CA GLU A 821 25.89 -22.23 -12.08
C GLU A 821 24.64 -21.41 -11.80
N LEU A 822 24.50 -20.25 -12.46
CA LEU A 822 23.21 -19.59 -12.61
C LEU A 822 22.78 -19.75 -14.05
N ARG A 823 21.63 -20.38 -14.24
CA ARG A 823 20.89 -20.22 -15.48
C ARG A 823 19.68 -19.36 -15.19
N ILE A 824 19.74 -18.12 -15.67
CA ILE A 824 18.58 -17.26 -15.81
C ILE A 824 17.88 -17.70 -17.07
N TYR A 825 16.59 -17.92 -16.94
CA TYR A 825 15.80 -18.34 -18.06
C TYR A 825 14.63 -17.39 -18.17
N MET A 826 14.93 -16.27 -18.83
CA MET A 826 13.94 -15.35 -19.31
C MET A 826 14.32 -14.77 -20.66
N ASP A 827 13.32 -14.57 -21.53
CA ASP A 827 13.51 -14.15 -22.91
C ASP A 827 13.07 -12.70 -22.92
N ILE A 828 14.09 -11.90 -23.15
CA ILE A 828 14.16 -10.49 -22.84
C ILE A 828 13.92 -9.67 -24.11
N SER A 829 13.58 -10.33 -25.23
CA SER A 829 13.18 -9.73 -26.50
C SER A 829 12.26 -8.50 -26.35
N PRO A 830 11.22 -8.50 -25.49
CA PRO A 830 10.32 -7.35 -25.37
C PRO A 830 11.01 -6.11 -24.79
N VAL A 831 12.03 -6.28 -23.93
CA VAL A 831 12.83 -5.18 -23.37
C VAL A 831 13.74 -4.56 -24.44
N PHE A 832 14.17 -5.33 -25.44
CA PHE A 832 15.08 -4.84 -26.49
C PHE A 832 14.35 -4.37 -27.77
N GLN A 833 13.10 -4.79 -28.01
CA GLN A 833 12.32 -4.50 -29.22
C GLN A 833 11.49 -3.20 -29.16
N THR A 834 11.13 -2.70 -30.36
CA THR A 834 9.87 -1.99 -30.59
C THR A 834 8.92 -2.95 -31.32
N GLU A 835 7.85 -3.38 -30.64
CA GLU A 835 6.74 -4.25 -31.08
C GLU A 835 7.12 -5.39 -32.08
N GLN A 836 7.14 -6.68 -31.71
CA GLN A 836 6.41 -7.38 -30.64
C GLN A 836 7.22 -8.59 -30.09
N VAL A 837 7.11 -8.86 -28.77
CA VAL A 837 6.76 -10.17 -28.13
C VAL A 837 7.67 -11.42 -28.44
N GLN A 838 8.09 -12.33 -27.54
CA GLN A 838 7.62 -12.75 -26.18
C GLN A 838 8.75 -13.19 -25.19
N ALA A 839 8.60 -14.33 -24.47
CA ALA A 839 9.41 -14.81 -23.33
C ALA A 839 9.30 -16.40 -23.18
N PRO A 840 9.74 -17.13 -22.10
CA PRO A 840 10.94 -18.04 -22.04
C PRO A 840 10.83 -19.42 -21.35
N ALA A 841 11.92 -20.22 -21.23
CA ALA A 841 12.65 -20.60 -19.97
C ALA A 841 13.50 -21.93 -19.85
N SER A 842 13.29 -22.76 -18.80
CA SER A 842 14.32 -23.10 -17.76
C SER A 842 14.82 -24.56 -17.59
N ASN A 843 15.44 -25.16 -16.53
CA ASN A 843 15.87 -24.92 -15.10
C ASN A 843 17.19 -25.80 -14.87
N ASN A 844 17.55 -26.74 -13.95
CA ASN A 844 17.15 -27.25 -12.60
C ASN A 844 18.13 -28.31 -11.94
N SER A 845 17.80 -28.96 -10.78
CA SER A 845 18.46 -30.20 -10.24
C SER A 845 17.61 -31.08 -9.26
N SER A 846 17.49 -32.41 -9.49
CA SER A 846 16.32 -33.32 -9.26
C SER A 846 15.87 -33.79 -7.85
N ASP A 847 14.63 -34.35 -7.72
CA ASP A 847 14.20 -35.39 -6.72
C ASP A 847 12.79 -36.08 -6.92
N LYS A 848 11.75 -35.73 -6.12
CA LYS A 848 10.76 -36.62 -5.41
C LYS A 848 9.67 -37.40 -6.22
N SER A 849 9.94 -37.90 -7.43
CA SER A 849 8.97 -37.68 -8.52
C SER A 849 8.14 -38.85 -9.09
N GLU A 850 8.54 -40.10 -8.85
CA GLU A 850 8.39 -41.20 -9.82
C GLU A 850 6.98 -41.49 -10.39
N PHE A 851 5.90 -41.46 -9.57
CA PHE A 851 4.53 -41.71 -10.06
C PHE A 851 4.00 -40.63 -11.02
N LEU A 852 4.22 -39.34 -10.70
CA LEU A 852 3.76 -38.25 -11.56
C LEU A 852 4.59 -38.20 -12.85
N LEU A 853 5.85 -38.66 -12.81
CA LEU A 853 6.66 -38.82 -14.03
C LEU A 853 6.19 -39.97 -14.91
N GLN A 854 5.68 -41.07 -14.34
CA GLN A 854 5.03 -42.11 -15.14
C GLN A 854 3.74 -41.62 -15.80
N ARG A 855 3.05 -40.60 -15.24
CA ARG A 855 1.92 -39.93 -15.90
C ARG A 855 2.38 -39.02 -17.04
N ILE A 856 3.39 -38.17 -16.82
CA ILE A 856 3.94 -37.27 -17.85
C ILE A 856 4.63 -38.05 -18.97
N GLY A 857 5.34 -39.14 -18.66
CA GLY A 857 5.94 -40.03 -19.65
C GLY A 857 4.89 -40.59 -20.61
N LYS A 858 3.76 -41.10 -20.08
CA LYS A 858 2.65 -41.60 -20.90
C LYS A 858 1.91 -40.50 -21.67
N MET A 859 1.78 -39.30 -21.10
CA MET A 859 1.29 -38.12 -21.82
C MET A 859 2.20 -37.80 -23.02
N TYR A 860 3.52 -37.86 -22.85
CA TYR A 860 4.47 -37.68 -23.95
C TYR A 860 4.48 -38.84 -24.94
N GLU A 861 4.30 -40.10 -24.52
CA GLU A 861 4.12 -41.24 -25.43
C GLU A 861 2.91 -41.02 -26.34
N ALA A 862 1.76 -40.60 -25.78
CA ALA A 862 0.56 -40.26 -26.54
C ALA A 862 0.79 -39.05 -27.48
N LEU A 863 1.51 -38.01 -27.03
CA LEU A 863 1.86 -36.84 -27.85
C LEU A 863 2.79 -37.20 -29.01
N HIS A 864 3.82 -38.01 -28.77
CA HIS A 864 4.75 -38.50 -29.80
C HIS A 864 4.09 -39.46 -30.80
N ALA A 865 3.03 -40.18 -30.38
CA ALA A 865 2.21 -41.03 -31.24
C ALA A 865 1.12 -40.26 -32.03
N GLU A 866 0.97 -38.95 -31.79
CA GLU A 866 -0.18 -38.14 -32.24
C GLU A 866 -1.55 -38.76 -31.82
N ASN A 867 -1.59 -39.51 -30.72
CA ASN A 867 -2.81 -40.13 -30.16
C ASN A 867 -3.58 -39.12 -29.30
N TRP A 868 -4.26 -38.19 -29.98
CA TRP A 868 -4.85 -37.02 -29.34
C TRP A 868 -5.96 -37.34 -28.30
N ASP A 869 -6.71 -38.41 -28.46
CA ASP A 869 -7.77 -38.79 -27.50
C ASP A 869 -7.17 -39.31 -26.18
N GLU A 870 -6.08 -40.08 -26.26
CA GLU A 870 -5.32 -40.51 -25.07
C GLU A 870 -4.56 -39.33 -24.45
N PHE A 871 -3.93 -38.48 -25.27
CA PHE A 871 -3.25 -37.26 -24.81
C PHE A 871 -4.20 -36.33 -24.05
N MET A 872 -5.41 -36.06 -24.57
CA MET A 872 -6.40 -35.24 -23.87
C MET A 872 -6.88 -35.85 -22.54
N SER A 873 -6.75 -37.18 -22.36
CA SER A 873 -7.21 -37.86 -21.16
C SER A 873 -6.39 -37.54 -19.89
N PHE A 874 -5.14 -37.10 -20.03
CA PHE A 874 -4.25 -36.77 -18.91
C PHE A 874 -4.61 -35.46 -18.20
N PHE A 875 -5.47 -34.64 -18.79
CA PHE A 875 -5.78 -33.29 -18.32
C PHE A 875 -7.14 -33.19 -17.61
N THR A 876 -7.35 -32.13 -16.83
CA THR A 876 -8.68 -31.73 -16.34
C THR A 876 -9.45 -30.96 -17.43
N PRO A 877 -10.80 -30.84 -17.34
CA PRO A 877 -11.58 -30.09 -18.32
C PRO A 877 -11.20 -28.60 -18.42
N ASN A 878 -10.68 -28.04 -17.33
CA ASN A 878 -10.28 -26.64 -17.15
C ASN A 878 -8.76 -26.41 -17.27
N LEU A 879 -8.03 -27.30 -17.96
CA LEU A 879 -6.58 -27.20 -18.18
C LEU A 879 -6.13 -25.78 -18.53
N LEU A 880 -5.18 -25.21 -17.79
CA LEU A 880 -4.43 -24.03 -18.19
C LEU A 880 -3.11 -24.48 -18.84
N TYR A 881 -3.01 -24.39 -20.16
CA TYR A 881 -1.76 -24.58 -20.90
C TYR A 881 -1.16 -23.22 -21.27
N LYS A 882 0.08 -22.91 -20.87
CA LYS A 882 0.75 -21.64 -21.20
C LYS A 882 2.17 -21.92 -21.69
N VAL A 883 2.60 -21.21 -22.73
CA VAL A 883 3.95 -21.30 -23.29
C VAL A 883 4.67 -19.96 -23.09
N GLY A 884 5.76 -19.94 -22.34
CA GLY A 884 6.50 -18.72 -22.04
C GLY A 884 5.59 -17.64 -21.45
N ALA A 885 5.49 -16.48 -22.12
CA ALA A 885 4.51 -15.45 -21.77
C ALA A 885 3.23 -15.39 -22.64
N HIS A 886 3.06 -16.25 -23.67
CA HIS A 886 1.87 -16.30 -24.55
C HIS A 886 0.55 -16.42 -23.77
N ASP A 887 -0.57 -15.99 -24.34
CA ASP A 887 -1.88 -16.13 -23.69
C ASP A 887 -2.19 -17.59 -23.34
N PRO A 888 -2.84 -17.86 -22.18
CA PRO A 888 -3.10 -19.20 -21.73
C PRO A 888 -4.19 -19.87 -22.58
N VAL A 889 -3.85 -21.02 -23.15
CA VAL A 889 -4.75 -21.89 -23.90
C VAL A 889 -5.55 -22.73 -22.90
N ILE A 890 -6.87 -22.48 -22.82
CA ILE A 890 -7.75 -23.09 -21.83
C ILE A 890 -8.48 -24.31 -22.40
N GLY A 891 -8.36 -25.44 -21.69
CA GLY A 891 -9.04 -26.71 -21.99
C GLY A 891 -8.20 -27.68 -22.85
N PRO A 892 -8.34 -29.01 -22.66
CA PRO A 892 -7.54 -30.00 -23.38
C PRO A 892 -7.70 -29.93 -24.91
N GLN A 893 -8.92 -29.63 -25.35
CA GLN A 893 -9.28 -29.44 -26.76
C GLN A 893 -8.50 -28.30 -27.42
N ALA A 894 -8.37 -27.15 -26.76
CA ALA A 894 -7.63 -26.02 -27.29
C ALA A 894 -6.11 -26.27 -27.25
N CYS A 895 -5.61 -26.91 -26.19
CA CYS A 895 -4.20 -27.33 -26.09
C CYS A 895 -3.81 -28.28 -27.23
N ARG A 896 -4.68 -29.26 -27.54
CA ARG A 896 -4.54 -30.15 -28.71
C ARG A 896 -4.43 -29.37 -30.01
N ASP A 897 -5.38 -28.47 -30.29
CA ASP A 897 -5.43 -27.75 -31.57
C ASP A 897 -4.26 -26.79 -31.76
N PHE A 898 -3.75 -26.20 -30.67
CA PHE A 898 -2.51 -25.41 -30.63
C PHE A 898 -1.26 -26.27 -30.94
N LEU A 899 -1.13 -27.44 -30.33
CA LEU A 899 -0.01 -28.36 -30.59
C LEU A 899 -0.06 -28.93 -32.02
N ILE A 900 -1.26 -29.25 -32.53
CA ILE A 900 -1.47 -29.61 -33.95
C ILE A 900 -1.03 -28.47 -34.88
N HIS A 901 -1.22 -27.19 -34.51
CA HIS A 901 -0.70 -26.07 -35.30
C HIS A 901 0.83 -26.12 -35.36
N ILE A 902 1.51 -26.15 -34.21
CA ILE A 902 2.98 -26.18 -34.11
C ILE A 902 3.56 -27.36 -34.90
N TYR A 903 2.94 -28.53 -34.81
CA TYR A 903 3.39 -29.74 -35.51
C TYR A 903 3.07 -29.76 -37.02
N LYS A 904 2.43 -28.74 -37.61
CA LYS A 904 2.44 -28.58 -39.08
C LYS A 904 3.84 -28.25 -39.59
N SER A 905 4.53 -27.35 -38.90
CA SER A 905 5.84 -26.80 -39.31
C SER A 905 7.02 -27.57 -38.72
N LEU A 906 6.90 -28.07 -37.49
CA LEU A 906 7.97 -28.81 -36.83
C LEU A 906 7.63 -30.30 -36.64
N LYS A 907 8.66 -31.14 -36.64
CA LYS A 907 8.61 -32.48 -36.06
C LYS A 907 9.39 -32.47 -34.77
N LEU A 908 8.70 -32.60 -33.64
CA LEU A 908 9.33 -33.00 -32.38
C LEU A 908 10.01 -34.38 -32.57
N THR A 909 11.26 -34.51 -32.13
CA THR A 909 12.06 -35.73 -32.31
C THR A 909 12.38 -36.42 -30.99
N THR A 910 12.91 -35.70 -30.00
CA THR A 910 13.16 -36.21 -28.64
C THR A 910 13.00 -35.09 -27.61
N HIS A 911 12.52 -35.44 -26.42
CA HIS A 911 12.74 -34.67 -25.20
C HIS A 911 13.90 -35.31 -24.43
N ASN A 912 15.03 -34.62 -24.31
CA ASN A 912 16.15 -35.12 -23.50
C ASN A 912 16.03 -34.48 -22.11
N ALA A 913 15.41 -35.18 -21.15
CA ALA A 913 15.33 -34.71 -19.77
C ALA A 913 16.74 -34.54 -19.18
N ARG A 914 17.06 -33.31 -18.75
CA ARG A 914 18.33 -32.96 -18.07
C ARG A 914 18.24 -33.23 -16.57
N GLY A 915 17.03 -33.16 -16.01
CA GLY A 915 16.66 -33.71 -14.70
C GLY A 915 15.14 -33.70 -14.52
N THR A 916 14.64 -33.99 -13.32
CA THR A 916 13.19 -33.89 -13.03
C THR A 916 12.86 -33.65 -11.54
N TRP A 917 11.74 -32.99 -11.25
CA TRP A 917 11.30 -32.59 -9.90
C TRP A 917 9.91 -33.10 -9.59
N VAL A 918 9.70 -33.38 -8.31
CA VAL A 918 8.43 -33.09 -7.66
C VAL A 918 8.76 -32.25 -6.44
N VAL A 919 8.10 -31.09 -6.36
CA VAL A 919 8.41 -30.03 -5.39
C VAL A 919 7.53 -30.13 -4.15
N ASP A 920 6.32 -30.68 -4.30
CA ASP A 920 5.35 -30.91 -3.23
C ASP A 920 4.66 -32.28 -3.43
N ASN A 921 3.35 -32.44 -3.25
CA ASN A 921 2.64 -33.70 -3.54
C ASN A 921 1.98 -33.75 -4.93
N ASN A 922 1.82 -32.60 -5.58
CA ASN A 922 1.04 -32.38 -6.80
C ASN A 922 1.80 -31.59 -7.88
N THR A 923 2.93 -30.96 -7.60
CA THR A 923 3.71 -30.18 -8.57
C THR A 923 4.92 -30.99 -9.09
N VAL A 924 4.95 -31.28 -10.39
CA VAL A 924 6.14 -31.70 -11.14
C VAL A 924 6.79 -30.49 -11.79
N ILE A 925 8.12 -30.48 -11.84
CA ILE A 925 8.85 -29.68 -12.83
C ILE A 925 9.68 -30.63 -13.69
N LEU A 926 9.92 -30.32 -14.96
CA LEU A 926 10.76 -31.10 -15.88
C LEU A 926 11.65 -30.16 -16.69
N GLU A 927 12.97 -30.40 -16.76
CA GLU A 927 13.97 -29.64 -17.52
C GLU A 927 14.43 -30.53 -18.65
N MET A 928 14.38 -30.02 -19.88
CA MET A 928 14.74 -30.82 -21.04
C MET A 928 15.25 -29.98 -22.20
N ASP A 929 16.02 -30.64 -23.06
CA ASP A 929 16.14 -30.23 -24.45
C ASP A 929 14.95 -30.77 -25.23
N ALA A 930 14.04 -29.89 -25.65
CA ALA A 930 13.04 -30.21 -26.66
C ALA A 930 13.68 -30.08 -28.05
N ASN A 931 13.86 -31.22 -28.73
CA ASN A 931 14.59 -31.27 -30.01
C ASN A 931 13.62 -31.38 -31.18
N TYR A 932 13.67 -30.39 -32.07
CA TYR A 932 12.81 -30.29 -33.24
C TYR A 932 13.61 -30.40 -34.53
N VAL A 933 13.02 -31.04 -35.55
CA VAL A 933 13.44 -30.93 -36.94
C VAL A 933 12.34 -30.21 -37.71
N ASN A 934 12.69 -29.11 -38.37
CA ASN A 934 11.76 -28.36 -39.20
C ASN A 934 11.32 -29.23 -40.40
N LYS A 935 9.99 -29.38 -40.58
CA LYS A 935 9.42 -30.25 -41.62
C LYS A 935 9.67 -29.73 -43.03
N VAL A 936 9.96 -28.43 -43.20
CA VAL A 936 10.26 -27.78 -44.48
C VAL A 936 11.76 -27.88 -44.80
N ASP A 937 12.61 -27.12 -44.09
CA ASP A 937 14.03 -26.91 -44.43
C ASP A 937 14.99 -27.98 -43.86
N LYS A 938 14.50 -28.88 -42.99
CA LYS A 938 15.24 -29.96 -42.32
C LYS A 938 16.31 -29.48 -41.32
N SER A 939 16.31 -28.21 -40.94
CA SER A 939 17.12 -27.72 -39.83
C SER A 939 16.75 -28.44 -38.52
N PHE A 940 17.75 -28.60 -37.65
CA PHE A 940 17.60 -29.13 -36.30
C PHE A 940 17.70 -27.95 -35.31
N THR A 941 16.67 -27.77 -34.49
CA THR A 941 16.68 -26.80 -33.38
C THR A 941 16.49 -27.55 -32.07
N GLN A 942 17.49 -27.46 -31.21
CA GLN A 942 17.38 -27.78 -29.80
C GLN A 942 16.90 -26.53 -29.05
N VAL A 943 15.84 -26.67 -28.26
CA VAL A 943 15.35 -25.63 -27.35
C VAL A 943 15.45 -26.14 -25.92
N PRO A 944 16.24 -25.48 -25.05
CA PRO A 944 16.12 -25.71 -23.62
C PRO A 944 14.76 -25.19 -23.16
N CYS A 945 14.04 -26.02 -22.40
CA CYS A 945 12.79 -25.61 -21.79
C CYS A 945 12.57 -26.31 -20.44
N THR A 946 11.70 -25.71 -19.64
CA THR A 946 11.16 -26.35 -18.46
C THR A 946 9.66 -26.29 -18.40
N ASP A 947 9.07 -27.40 -17.99
CA ASP A 947 7.64 -27.56 -17.90
C ASP A 947 7.27 -27.71 -16.42
N ILE A 948 6.45 -26.79 -15.91
CA ILE A 948 5.81 -26.90 -14.60
C ILE A 948 4.42 -27.52 -14.82
N TYR A 949 4.18 -28.70 -14.24
CA TYR A 949 2.87 -29.36 -14.24
C TYR A 949 2.32 -29.35 -12.82
N ARG A 950 1.08 -28.89 -12.64
CA ARG A 950 0.36 -28.96 -11.37
C ARG A 950 -0.84 -29.89 -11.52
N PHE A 951 -0.97 -30.84 -10.60
CA PHE A 951 -1.89 -31.96 -10.68
C PHE A 951 -3.09 -31.83 -9.72
N GLU A 952 -4.25 -32.28 -10.19
CA GLU A 952 -5.44 -32.58 -9.38
C GLU A 952 -5.67 -34.10 -9.44
N GLY A 953 -5.38 -34.80 -8.34
CA GLY A 953 -5.38 -36.26 -8.32
C GLY A 953 -4.32 -36.84 -9.26
N ASP A 954 -4.75 -37.54 -10.31
CA ASP A 954 -3.89 -38.11 -11.34
C ASP A 954 -3.83 -37.28 -12.65
N LYS A 955 -4.57 -36.17 -12.73
CA LYS A 955 -4.71 -35.32 -13.91
C LYS A 955 -3.96 -34.00 -13.78
N ILE A 956 -3.46 -33.47 -14.89
CA ILE A 956 -2.81 -32.16 -14.97
C ILE A 956 -3.89 -31.08 -15.13
N TYR A 957 -3.96 -30.11 -14.22
CA TYR A 957 -4.87 -28.95 -14.33
C TYR A 957 -4.15 -27.69 -14.84
N GLU A 958 -2.83 -27.62 -14.67
CA GLU A 958 -2.02 -26.54 -15.21
C GLU A 958 -0.70 -27.11 -15.75
N TRP A 959 -0.33 -26.70 -16.96
CA TRP A 959 0.91 -27.04 -17.62
C TRP A 959 1.52 -25.76 -18.21
N ARG A 960 2.60 -25.28 -17.58
CA ARG A 960 3.35 -24.13 -18.05
C ARG A 960 4.64 -24.61 -18.68
N VAL A 961 4.68 -24.63 -20.00
CA VAL A 961 5.92 -24.81 -20.76
C VAL A 961 6.63 -23.47 -20.72
N TYR A 962 7.90 -23.52 -20.40
CA TYR A 962 8.75 -22.36 -20.42
C TYR A 962 9.96 -22.63 -21.35
N PRO A 963 9.86 -22.32 -22.66
CA PRO A 963 10.93 -22.48 -23.66
C PRO A 963 11.48 -21.13 -24.15
N ASP A 964 12.70 -21.06 -24.67
CA ASP A 964 13.13 -19.90 -25.49
C ASP A 964 12.83 -20.18 -26.98
N PRO A 965 11.76 -19.61 -27.56
CA PRO A 965 11.26 -20.00 -28.88
C PRO A 965 11.99 -19.32 -30.04
N SER A 966 12.93 -18.40 -29.76
CA SER A 966 13.55 -17.49 -30.75
C SER A 966 14.20 -18.19 -31.95
N LYS A 967 14.60 -19.47 -31.81
CA LYS A 967 15.23 -20.29 -32.85
C LYS A 967 14.27 -21.24 -33.58
N LEU A 968 12.97 -21.19 -33.30
CA LEU A 968 11.96 -22.07 -33.90
C LEU A 968 11.27 -21.49 -35.15
N ASN A 969 11.31 -20.17 -35.37
CA ASN A 969 10.67 -19.47 -36.50
C ASN A 969 9.18 -19.82 -36.73
N ILE A 970 8.42 -20.09 -35.66
CA ILE A 970 6.98 -20.32 -35.73
C ILE A 970 6.25 -19.03 -35.37
N ASN A 971 5.48 -18.49 -36.31
CA ASN A 971 4.35 -17.63 -35.98
C ASN A 971 3.19 -18.57 -35.60
N VAL A 972 2.67 -18.45 -34.37
CA VAL A 972 1.55 -19.25 -33.85
C VAL A 972 0.32 -18.37 -33.70
#